data_AF-A0A1I8PNG5-F1
#
_entry.id   AF-A0A1I8PNG5-F1
#
_cell.length_a   1.000
_cell.length_b   1.000
_cell.length_c   1.000
_cell.angle_alpha   90.00
_cell.angle_beta   90.00
_cell.angle_gamma   90.00
#
_symmetry.space_group_name_H-M   'P 1'
#
loop_
_entity.id
_entity.type
_entity.pdbx_description
1 polymer ?
#
loop_
_entity_poly.entity_id
_entity_poly.type
_entity_poly.pdbx_seq_one_letter_code
_entity_poly.pdbx_strand_id
1 'polypeptide(L)'
;MALATSNNDNILANGLLGDNGNSRIKVMATTSLGSRAKRNKHQKLLPTTTKATKANGVHDDGLDDGGGGRSDMQWPTMATNISPLACSSATTTTASAAVAAVVSPSRDSVMVNMQSEGRQQQSRHKHVGTSVGEYTYHQPHAAAWYNSNDSSSSSSSSRVLDGGGHRNQSHHPPPNLPHQHSSRNCNNVSMNTRSSHPQNAQNPFPRDQTFSKRRHVSPEAGNGTGRISRDNHYSDNDSGLTSDSSPAASFAGDTEPLLFGGPEMATASHAISSSSLQRQPSQQMTQQPLLTSSASAELLLPPTSNESYENLNNGHHSSSCLTMSSTATFTSTGKYHHNHYNHPKGQQTQSSPIASASVSSSSASASCNCCSNFIARCCFGLPHLKAINVRRCVLALFAITVVTIFYYTHYMDSGVFVGLIQRDTRPTPIIKCRMGGGKHTRGASPAPDHRTEARLRIDPKVLVFVETTYSGLGRDIAELLVYNRIKYKIEVAGKSLPSLTNLDKGRYGVIVFENLDKYLHMDKWNRELLDKYCREYSVGIVGFVSPSEETLVAAQLKGFPLFVHTNLRLRDASLNPASPVLRLTRAGETSWGALPGDDWTVFQHNHSSYEPIEWAQRNSQDYPSDAGGQVHLPLTTVLQDHGQYDGIKRIFFGSNLKFWLHRLLFLDALSYLSHGQLSLNLERMILVDIDDIFVGEKGTRLRPDDVRALIATQKIIASMVPGFRFNLGFSGKYFHHGTREENLGDDFLLQNVPEFTWFSHMWKHQQPHLYDNLTLLMSEMQLNHAFAVEHQIPTDSGYSISPHHSGVYPAHEILYEAWKKVWNIKVTSTEEYPHLRPARLRRGFIHRNIMVLPRQTCGLFTHTMYIDRYPGGRDKLDESIQGGELFQTIVYNPINIFMTHMSNYGSDRLALYTFQSVIKFLQCWTNLKLASAPPIQLAEMYFRLHPEEVDPVWGNPCDDPRHRKIWSKTKSCESLPKFLVIGPQKTGTTALYTFLSMHSSIASNIPSPDTYEEIQFFNGNNYYRGLDWYMDFFPSSESNTSTTAPTSRYMFEKSATYFDGEMVPKRAHALLPHAKIVSILISPAKRAYSWYQHQKAHGDAIANNYSFYQVITASDSAPKALRDLRNRCLNPGKYAQHLERWLSYYPAQQLHIIDGEQLRLNPIDVMNDLQRFLKIQPALDYSNHLRYDVKKGFFCQVISEKRNKCLGKSKGRQYPLMDERSSKLLQRYYLSHNTALVKLLKKLGARPIPQWLKDDLSTGT
;
A
#
# COMPACT_ATOMS: atom_id res chain seq x y z
N MET A 1 -14.87 10.55 63.31
CA MET A 1 -15.82 11.59 63.73
C MET A 1 -16.00 12.51 62.52
N ALA A 2 -17.18 12.70 61.95
CA ALA A 2 -18.49 13.07 62.52
C ALA A 2 -18.63 14.59 62.66
N LEU A 3 -19.79 15.10 62.19
CA LEU A 3 -20.28 16.47 62.28
C LEU A 3 -19.51 17.54 61.45
N ALA A 4 -20.13 18.63 60.97
CA ALA A 4 -21.55 18.87 60.64
C ALA A 4 -21.72 20.20 59.84
N THR A 5 -22.98 20.53 59.49
CA THR A 5 -23.67 21.84 59.60
C THR A 5 -22.87 23.16 59.73
N SER A 6 -23.35 24.32 59.25
CA SER A 6 -24.53 24.70 58.43
C SER A 6 -24.66 26.23 58.41
N ASN A 7 -25.50 26.79 57.52
CA ASN A 7 -26.32 28.00 57.78
C ASN A 7 -25.55 29.31 58.09
N ASN A 8 -26.13 30.51 58.25
CA ASN A 8 -27.51 31.05 58.22
C ASN A 8 -27.39 32.51 57.65
N ASP A 9 -28.37 33.42 57.51
CA ASP A 9 -29.81 33.56 57.81
C ASP A 9 -30.42 34.38 56.62
N ASN A 10 -31.61 34.07 56.09
CA ASN A 10 -32.96 34.56 56.46
C ASN A 10 -33.16 36.10 56.51
N ILE A 11 -34.30 36.58 55.96
CA ILE A 11 -35.44 37.18 56.71
C ILE A 11 -36.56 37.69 55.78
N LEU A 12 -37.76 37.08 55.91
CA LEU A 12 -39.15 37.62 55.83
C LEU A 12 -39.66 38.39 54.58
N ALA A 13 -40.96 38.34 54.20
CA ALA A 13 -42.08 37.44 54.58
C ALA A 13 -43.33 37.57 53.67
N ASN A 14 -44.28 36.65 53.89
CA ASN A 14 -45.72 36.67 53.55
C ASN A 14 -46.16 36.41 52.08
N GLY A 15 -47.06 35.44 51.81
CA GLY A 15 -47.62 34.41 52.69
C GLY A 15 -48.83 33.66 52.12
N LEU A 16 -49.29 32.62 52.84
CA LEU A 16 -50.54 31.83 52.65
C LEU A 16 -50.55 30.92 51.38
N LEU A 17 -51.02 29.66 51.37
CA LEU A 17 -51.61 28.70 52.34
C LEU A 17 -51.40 27.26 51.79
N GLY A 18 -51.60 26.18 52.59
CA GLY A 18 -51.93 24.85 52.02
C GLY A 18 -51.11 23.62 52.46
N ASP A 19 -51.16 23.31 53.75
CA ASP A 19 -50.53 22.23 54.53
C ASP A 19 -50.56 20.74 54.01
N ASN A 20 -49.60 19.94 54.51
CA ASN A 20 -49.51 18.47 54.70
C ASN A 20 -49.77 17.42 53.57
N GLY A 21 -48.89 16.40 53.47
CA GLY A 21 -49.09 15.19 52.65
C GLY A 21 -47.86 14.25 52.55
N ASN A 22 -47.84 13.15 53.30
CA ASN A 22 -46.62 12.37 53.60
C ASN A 22 -46.26 11.23 52.59
N SER A 23 -44.96 11.11 52.27
CA SER A 23 -44.20 9.88 51.95
C SER A 23 -44.35 9.08 50.62
N ARG A 24 -43.17 8.81 50.04
CA ARG A 24 -42.66 7.52 49.45
C ARG A 24 -43.07 7.02 48.04
N ILE A 25 -42.00 6.80 47.24
CA ILE A 25 -41.69 5.61 46.39
C ILE A 25 -42.04 5.63 44.86
N LYS A 26 -40.95 5.54 44.07
CA LYS A 26 -40.75 4.97 42.71
C LYS A 26 -41.48 5.51 41.45
N VAL A 27 -40.61 5.98 40.52
CA VAL A 27 -40.48 5.57 39.09
C VAL A 27 -41.36 6.25 38.00
N MET A 28 -40.68 6.57 36.88
CA MET A 28 -41.15 6.94 35.53
C MET A 28 -42.01 8.21 35.33
N ALA A 29 -41.30 9.30 35.05
CA ALA A 29 -41.34 10.06 33.78
C ALA A 29 -42.69 10.38 33.09
N THR A 30 -42.91 11.68 32.86
CA THR A 30 -43.33 12.18 31.54
C THR A 30 -42.84 13.62 31.32
N THR A 31 -42.88 14.11 30.07
CA THR A 31 -42.27 15.37 29.61
C THR A 31 -43.28 16.51 29.50
N SER A 32 -42.80 17.77 29.55
CA SER A 32 -42.95 18.71 28.41
C SER A 32 -42.34 20.12 28.66
N LEU A 33 -42.10 20.82 27.55
CA LEU A 33 -42.16 22.29 27.37
C LEU A 33 -41.34 23.19 28.31
N GLY A 34 -40.06 23.35 27.95
CA GLY A 34 -39.15 24.33 28.55
C GLY A 34 -39.32 25.79 28.11
N SER A 35 -38.34 26.63 28.44
CA SER A 35 -38.09 27.89 27.73
C SER A 35 -36.69 28.51 28.03
N ARG A 36 -36.40 29.57 27.27
CA ARG A 36 -35.17 30.38 27.16
C ARG A 36 -34.41 30.73 28.47
N ALA A 37 -33.15 30.30 28.51
CA ALA A 37 -31.93 31.12 28.30
C ALA A 37 -31.62 32.41 29.13
N LYS A 38 -30.33 32.77 29.04
CA LYS A 38 -29.62 34.01 29.49
C LYS A 38 -29.15 34.06 30.96
N ARG A 39 -27.83 33.87 31.11
CA ARG A 39 -27.04 34.44 32.21
C ARG A 39 -27.19 35.97 32.26
N ASN A 40 -27.22 36.48 33.48
CA ASN A 40 -27.18 37.87 33.94
C ASN A 40 -26.26 37.85 35.20
N LYS A 41 -25.55 38.90 35.65
CA LYS A 41 -25.28 40.26 35.11
C LYS A 41 -24.25 40.98 36.02
N HIS A 42 -23.55 41.99 35.49
CA HIS A 42 -23.13 43.24 36.20
C HIS A 42 -22.15 43.12 37.40
N GLN A 43 -21.53 44.17 37.97
CA GLN A 43 -21.22 45.61 37.67
C GLN A 43 -19.91 45.96 38.45
N LYS A 44 -19.27 47.14 38.52
CA LYS A 44 -19.43 48.58 38.14
C LYS A 44 -17.97 49.17 38.05
N LEU A 45 -17.59 50.46 38.00
CA LEU A 45 -18.25 51.78 38.03
C LEU A 45 -17.52 52.77 37.08
N LEU A 46 -17.04 53.92 37.61
CA LEU A 46 -16.41 55.16 37.10
C LEU A 46 -15.98 55.96 38.39
N PRO A 47 -15.39 57.19 38.42
CA PRO A 47 -15.34 58.27 37.40
C PRO A 47 -14.02 59.15 37.35
N THR A 48 -14.08 60.30 36.64
CA THR A 48 -13.27 61.57 36.79
C THR A 48 -11.74 61.56 36.43
N THR A 49 -11.04 62.61 35.92
CA THR A 49 -11.38 64.01 35.48
C THR A 49 -10.30 64.70 34.59
N THR A 50 -10.74 65.42 33.52
CA THR A 50 -10.27 66.72 32.93
C THR A 50 -8.79 67.16 32.63
N LYS A 51 -8.63 67.74 31.40
CA LYS A 51 -7.99 69.05 30.99
C LYS A 51 -6.48 69.22 30.59
N ALA A 52 -6.31 69.83 29.39
CA ALA A 52 -5.23 70.76 28.90
C ALA A 52 -3.76 70.26 28.85
N THR A 53 -2.75 70.84 28.15
CA THR A 53 -2.50 72.03 27.25
C THR A 53 -1.68 71.57 26.01
N LYS A 54 -1.69 72.15 24.79
CA LYS A 54 -1.41 73.50 24.23
C LYS A 54 0.11 73.88 24.08
N ALA A 55 0.51 74.27 22.85
CA ALA A 55 1.63 75.17 22.42
C ALA A 55 2.94 74.63 21.75
N ASN A 56 3.08 74.96 20.45
CA ASN A 56 4.17 75.65 19.70
C ASN A 56 5.66 75.18 19.63
N GLY A 57 6.25 75.39 18.43
CA GLY A 57 7.68 75.39 18.05
C GLY A 57 7.93 74.64 16.71
N VAL A 58 8.14 75.19 15.50
CA VAL A 58 8.57 76.49 14.89
C VAL A 58 10.04 76.52 14.41
N HIS A 59 10.25 77.06 13.21
CA HIS A 59 11.46 77.15 12.35
C HIS A 59 11.86 75.85 11.62
N ASP A 60 12.07 75.79 10.28
CA ASP A 60 12.75 76.66 9.26
C ASP A 60 14.26 76.32 9.16
N ASP A 61 14.95 76.34 7.99
CA ASP A 61 14.57 76.77 6.63
C ASP A 61 15.43 76.12 5.51
N GLY A 62 14.93 76.11 4.26
CA GLY A 62 15.65 76.10 2.96
C GLY A 62 16.66 74.98 2.56
N LEU A 63 17.10 74.86 1.29
CA LEU A 63 16.64 75.42 -0.02
C LEU A 63 17.27 74.59 -1.18
N ASP A 64 16.53 74.47 -2.30
CA ASP A 64 16.80 74.22 -3.75
C ASP A 64 18.22 73.80 -4.30
N ASP A 65 18.41 73.30 -5.54
CA ASP A 65 17.60 73.30 -6.77
C ASP A 65 17.98 72.16 -7.79
N GLY A 66 17.10 71.87 -8.76
CA GLY A 66 17.40 71.37 -10.13
C GLY A 66 17.87 69.90 -10.35
N GLY A 67 17.43 69.16 -11.39
CA GLY A 67 16.35 69.42 -12.37
C GLY A 67 16.43 68.52 -13.65
N GLY A 68 15.31 67.99 -14.12
CA GLY A 68 15.17 67.28 -15.43
C GLY A 68 15.79 65.85 -15.51
N GLY A 69 15.48 64.99 -16.49
CA GLY A 69 14.51 65.02 -17.59
C GLY A 69 14.51 63.65 -18.32
N ARG A 70 13.45 63.26 -19.05
CA ARG A 70 13.29 61.91 -19.68
C ARG A 70 13.20 61.96 -21.21
N SER A 71 13.61 60.85 -21.85
CA SER A 71 13.26 60.39 -23.23
C SER A 71 13.69 61.29 -24.40
N ASP A 72 14.19 60.76 -25.53
CA ASP A 72 13.41 59.90 -26.44
C ASP A 72 14.24 58.92 -27.33
N MET A 73 13.54 58.11 -28.14
CA MET A 73 14.11 57.13 -29.08
C MET A 73 14.18 57.66 -30.53
N GLN A 74 15.18 57.24 -31.33
CA GLN A 74 14.97 56.93 -32.76
C GLN A 74 16.06 56.04 -33.40
N TRP A 75 15.67 55.42 -34.52
CA TRP A 75 16.41 54.54 -35.45
C TRP A 75 16.71 55.36 -36.75
N PRO A 76 17.62 54.98 -37.71
CA PRO A 76 17.54 53.69 -38.43
C PRO A 76 18.86 53.14 -39.06
N THR A 77 18.68 52.21 -40.01
CA THR A 77 19.65 51.32 -40.70
C THR A 77 20.34 51.91 -41.94
N MET A 78 21.57 51.43 -42.26
CA MET A 78 21.89 50.71 -43.53
C MET A 78 23.30 50.07 -43.48
N ALA A 79 23.83 49.54 -44.59
CA ALA A 79 24.82 48.45 -44.60
C ALA A 79 26.03 48.61 -45.57
N THR A 80 26.90 47.58 -45.59
CA THR A 80 27.96 47.17 -46.55
C THR A 80 29.45 47.40 -46.18
N ASN A 81 30.18 46.28 -46.22
CA ASN A 81 31.60 46.00 -46.55
C ASN A 81 32.74 47.01 -46.28
N ILE A 82 33.85 46.52 -45.70
CA ILE A 82 35.20 46.39 -46.33
C ILE A 82 36.21 45.73 -45.36
N SER A 83 37.17 44.97 -45.89
CA SER A 83 38.41 44.48 -45.26
C SER A 83 39.59 44.89 -46.16
N PRO A 84 40.87 45.02 -45.71
CA PRO A 84 41.70 43.85 -45.32
C PRO A 84 42.93 44.14 -44.40
N LEU A 85 43.85 43.14 -44.31
CA LEU A 85 45.28 43.18 -43.90
C LEU A 85 45.65 43.20 -42.39
N ALA A 86 46.80 42.67 -41.93
CA ALA A 86 47.67 41.55 -42.38
C ALA A 86 48.83 41.27 -41.38
N CYS A 87 49.58 40.16 -41.63
CA CYS A 87 50.95 39.83 -41.14
C CYS A 87 51.10 39.38 -39.66
N SER A 88 52.03 38.49 -39.28
CA SER A 88 53.04 37.64 -39.98
C SER A 88 53.73 36.71 -38.94
N SER A 89 54.47 35.61 -39.19
CA SER A 89 54.87 34.77 -40.37
C SER A 89 55.67 33.55 -39.85
N ALA A 90 55.91 32.44 -40.57
CA ALA A 90 55.45 32.01 -41.90
C ALA A 90 54.63 30.69 -41.78
N THR A 91 55.05 29.42 -41.99
CA THR A 91 56.18 28.67 -42.62
C THR A 91 55.67 27.19 -42.70
N THR A 92 56.11 26.15 -43.43
CA THR A 92 57.13 25.69 -44.42
C THR A 92 56.58 24.30 -44.91
N THR A 93 56.91 23.55 -45.98
CA THR A 93 57.55 23.58 -47.33
C THR A 93 57.50 22.11 -47.84
N THR A 94 57.44 21.64 -49.10
CA THR A 94 57.23 22.12 -50.50
C THR A 94 57.25 20.85 -51.39
N ALA A 95 56.72 20.76 -52.63
CA ALA A 95 55.67 21.46 -53.38
C ALA A 95 55.51 20.78 -54.78
N SER A 96 54.36 20.95 -55.44
CA SER A 96 54.12 20.64 -56.89
C SER A 96 54.12 19.14 -57.28
N ALA A 97 53.65 18.71 -58.46
CA ALA A 97 53.16 19.41 -59.66
C ALA A 97 51.98 18.67 -60.33
N ALA A 98 51.47 19.20 -61.45
CA ALA A 98 50.47 18.56 -62.34
C ALA A 98 50.87 18.69 -63.81
N VAL A 99 50.44 17.78 -64.70
CA VAL A 99 50.31 17.98 -66.17
C VAL A 99 49.58 16.80 -66.86
N ALA A 100 49.07 17.07 -68.07
CA ALA A 100 48.42 16.22 -69.09
C ALA A 100 49.17 14.91 -69.49
N ALA A 101 48.63 13.95 -70.27
CA ALA A 101 47.26 13.51 -70.66
C ALA A 101 47.41 12.26 -71.61
N VAL A 102 46.32 11.83 -72.30
CA VAL A 102 46.32 10.95 -73.52
C VAL A 102 46.73 9.47 -73.25
N VAL A 103 46.07 8.38 -73.70
CA VAL A 103 44.93 8.06 -74.60
C VAL A 103 44.37 6.66 -74.13
N SER A 104 43.18 6.06 -74.35
CA SER A 104 41.91 6.20 -75.14
C SER A 104 41.73 4.99 -76.10
N PRO A 105 40.56 4.69 -76.74
CA PRO A 105 39.15 5.14 -76.52
C PRO A 105 38.07 4.01 -76.55
N SER A 106 36.80 4.34 -76.25
CA SER A 106 35.68 4.17 -77.22
C SER A 106 34.35 4.80 -76.76
N ARG A 107 33.86 5.77 -77.55
CA ARG A 107 32.45 6.18 -77.81
C ARG A 107 31.50 6.41 -76.61
N ASP A 108 31.09 7.65 -76.32
CA ASP A 108 30.10 8.49 -77.05
C ASP A 108 28.62 8.12 -76.76
N SER A 109 27.66 9.03 -76.60
CA SER A 109 27.67 10.48 -76.28
C SER A 109 26.20 10.98 -76.10
N VAL A 110 25.97 12.02 -75.28
CA VAL A 110 25.07 13.21 -75.52
C VAL A 110 23.64 12.95 -76.11
N MET A 111 22.48 13.38 -75.56
CA MET A 111 22.09 14.38 -74.52
C MET A 111 20.59 14.17 -74.09
N VAL A 112 19.94 15.22 -73.54
CA VAL A 112 18.48 15.57 -73.61
C VAL A 112 17.56 15.27 -72.39
N ASN A 113 17.03 16.37 -71.82
CA ASN A 113 15.76 16.60 -71.08
C ASN A 113 15.47 15.90 -69.73
N MET A 114 14.74 16.48 -68.76
CA MET A 114 13.70 17.55 -68.64
C MET A 114 12.24 17.01 -68.54
N GLN A 115 11.36 17.82 -67.93
CA GLN A 115 9.98 17.51 -67.53
C GLN A 115 8.98 17.36 -68.68
N SER A 116 8.03 16.43 -68.54
CA SER A 116 6.61 16.50 -68.99
C SER A 116 5.87 15.28 -68.39
N GLU A 117 4.69 15.36 -67.78
CA GLU A 117 3.38 15.85 -68.24
C GLU A 117 2.79 15.05 -69.42
N GLY A 118 1.55 14.56 -69.29
CA GLY A 118 0.84 13.91 -70.40
C GLY A 118 -0.28 12.95 -69.98
N ARG A 119 -1.54 13.35 -70.20
CA ARG A 119 -2.75 12.53 -70.01
C ARG A 119 -2.91 11.43 -71.07
N GLN A 120 -3.77 10.43 -70.73
CA GLN A 120 -4.61 9.63 -71.66
C GLN A 120 -3.86 8.69 -72.64
N GLN A 121 -4.46 7.68 -73.27
CA GLN A 121 -5.62 6.79 -73.01
C GLN A 121 -5.61 5.72 -74.14
N GLN A 122 -6.30 4.58 -73.96
CA GLN A 122 -6.41 3.49 -74.95
C GLN A 122 -5.11 2.68 -75.20
N SER A 123 -5.12 1.43 -75.69
CA SER A 123 -5.81 0.20 -75.21
C SER A 123 -5.52 -0.95 -76.18
N ARG A 124 -5.15 -2.14 -75.68
CA ARG A 124 -5.52 -3.44 -76.31
C ARG A 124 -5.38 -4.61 -75.33
N HIS A 125 -6.11 -5.69 -75.59
CA HIS A 125 -6.46 -6.71 -74.59
C HIS A 125 -5.44 -7.84 -74.42
N LYS A 126 -5.44 -8.44 -73.22
CA LYS A 126 -5.72 -9.88 -73.01
C LYS A 126 -6.32 -10.11 -71.61
N HIS A 127 -7.10 -11.18 -71.43
CA HIS A 127 -7.73 -11.57 -70.14
C HIS A 127 -6.70 -12.22 -69.19
N VAL A 128 -6.87 -12.41 -67.87
CA VAL A 128 -8.01 -12.39 -66.91
C VAL A 128 -7.49 -11.79 -65.57
N GLY A 129 -8.24 -11.16 -64.65
CA GLY A 129 -9.63 -10.69 -64.64
C GLY A 129 -10.37 -10.86 -63.29
N THR A 130 -10.77 -9.74 -62.65
CA THR A 130 -11.84 -9.57 -61.62
C THR A 130 -11.75 -10.29 -60.24
N SER A 131 -12.13 -9.70 -59.08
CA SER A 131 -12.46 -8.29 -58.75
C SER A 131 -12.69 -7.99 -57.24
N VAL A 132 -12.12 -6.88 -56.74
CA VAL A 132 -12.72 -5.83 -55.85
C VAL A 132 -13.10 -6.10 -54.36
N GLY A 133 -12.69 -5.16 -53.48
CA GLY A 133 -13.34 -4.81 -52.19
C GLY A 133 -12.60 -5.24 -50.90
N GLU A 134 -12.72 -4.57 -49.73
CA GLU A 134 -13.17 -3.20 -49.41
C GLU A 134 -12.74 -2.76 -47.97
N TYR A 135 -13.18 -1.57 -47.54
CA TYR A 135 -12.93 -0.78 -46.31
C TYR A 135 -12.68 -1.38 -44.88
N THR A 136 -12.03 -0.53 -44.07
CA THR A 136 -12.24 -0.22 -42.61
C THR A 136 -11.84 -1.15 -41.45
N TYR A 137 -11.01 -0.57 -40.55
CA TYR A 137 -11.21 -0.38 -39.10
C TYR A 137 -12.01 -1.41 -38.26
N HIS A 138 -11.35 -2.02 -37.28
CA HIS A 138 -11.97 -2.81 -36.20
C HIS A 138 -12.42 -1.98 -34.97
N GLN A 139 -13.65 -2.21 -34.50
CA GLN A 139 -14.13 -2.29 -33.09
C GLN A 139 -15.69 -2.21 -33.08
N PRO A 140 -16.45 -2.67 -32.03
CA PRO A 140 -16.06 -3.40 -30.81
C PRO A 140 -16.98 -4.62 -30.41
N HIS A 141 -16.64 -5.27 -29.29
CA HIS A 141 -17.50 -5.98 -28.29
C HIS A 141 -18.87 -6.64 -28.64
N ALA A 142 -18.89 -7.98 -28.47
CA ALA A 142 -19.69 -8.76 -27.49
C ALA A 142 -21.07 -9.42 -27.80
N ALA A 143 -21.14 -10.71 -27.39
CA ALA A 143 -22.28 -11.50 -26.85
C ALA A 143 -23.28 -12.25 -27.79
N ALA A 144 -23.78 -13.40 -27.26
CA ALA A 144 -24.83 -14.32 -27.77
C ALA A 144 -24.47 -15.28 -28.96
N TRP A 145 -25.05 -16.50 -29.11
CA TRP A 145 -25.70 -17.42 -28.14
C TRP A 145 -25.92 -18.87 -28.69
N TYR A 146 -25.81 -19.87 -27.80
CA TYR A 146 -26.43 -21.24 -27.79
C TYR A 146 -26.26 -22.29 -28.92
N ASN A 147 -26.33 -23.57 -28.49
CA ASN A 147 -26.49 -24.86 -29.22
C ASN A 147 -25.37 -25.32 -30.19
N SER A 148 -25.23 -26.61 -30.54
CA SER A 148 -25.27 -27.91 -29.79
C SER A 148 -25.08 -29.06 -30.80
N ASN A 149 -24.51 -30.20 -30.36
CA ASN A 149 -24.26 -31.45 -31.10
C ASN A 149 -25.13 -31.74 -32.35
N ASP A 150 -24.48 -32.07 -33.47
CA ASP A 150 -24.39 -33.41 -34.10
C ASP A 150 -23.75 -33.26 -35.50
N SER A 151 -23.20 -34.26 -36.19
CA SER A 151 -22.35 -35.44 -35.94
C SER A 151 -22.34 -36.20 -37.29
N SER A 152 -21.28 -36.97 -37.60
CA SER A 152 -21.15 -37.81 -38.82
C SER A 152 -21.14 -37.09 -40.19
N SER A 153 -20.52 -37.61 -41.26
CA SER A 153 -19.40 -38.56 -41.39
C SER A 153 -18.88 -38.57 -42.85
N SER A 154 -17.77 -39.28 -43.09
CA SER A 154 -17.47 -40.06 -44.33
C SER A 154 -17.29 -39.33 -45.69
N SER A 155 -16.39 -39.75 -46.60
CA SER A 155 -15.28 -40.72 -46.52
C SER A 155 -14.51 -40.79 -47.85
N SER A 156 -13.24 -41.23 -47.80
CA SER A 156 -12.52 -41.91 -48.91
C SER A 156 -12.11 -41.02 -50.12
N SER A 157 -11.21 -41.39 -51.03
CA SER A 157 -10.33 -42.58 -51.10
C SER A 157 -9.15 -42.38 -52.06
N SER A 158 -7.96 -42.92 -51.73
CA SER A 158 -7.02 -43.61 -52.66
C SER A 158 -6.34 -42.80 -53.82
N ARG A 159 -5.24 -43.22 -54.48
CA ARG A 159 -4.13 -44.17 -54.20
C ARG A 159 -2.97 -44.01 -55.23
N VAL A 160 -1.72 -44.22 -54.76
CA VAL A 160 -0.53 -44.83 -55.44
C VAL A 160 0.03 -44.27 -56.77
N LEU A 161 1.37 -44.11 -56.83
CA LEU A 161 2.35 -44.49 -57.89
C LEU A 161 3.53 -43.47 -58.00
N ASP A 162 4.76 -43.79 -58.44
CA ASP A 162 5.75 -44.77 -57.95
C ASP A 162 7.18 -44.44 -58.51
N GLY A 163 8.26 -45.06 -57.99
CA GLY A 163 9.43 -45.45 -58.82
C GLY A 163 10.83 -44.79 -58.66
N GLY A 164 11.77 -45.52 -58.02
CA GLY A 164 13.24 -45.52 -58.25
C GLY A 164 14.10 -44.42 -57.57
N GLY A 165 15.29 -44.67 -57.00
CA GLY A 165 16.18 -45.82 -56.71
C GLY A 165 17.34 -45.31 -55.79
N HIS A 166 18.45 -45.94 -55.37
CA HIS A 166 19.19 -47.24 -55.39
C HIS A 166 20.22 -47.11 -54.19
N ARG A 167 21.29 -47.85 -53.80
CA ARG A 167 22.11 -49.11 -53.98
C ARG A 167 23.14 -49.10 -52.77
N ASN A 168 23.96 -50.08 -52.33
CA ASN A 168 24.16 -51.54 -52.54
C ASN A 168 25.19 -52.11 -51.50
N GLN A 169 24.99 -53.32 -50.94
CA GLN A 169 26.02 -54.23 -50.31
C GLN A 169 26.81 -53.79 -49.03
N SER A 170 27.30 -54.67 -48.12
CA SER A 170 27.10 -56.13 -47.87
C SER A 170 27.59 -56.66 -46.46
N HIS A 171 27.16 -57.89 -46.11
CA HIS A 171 27.72 -58.93 -45.17
C HIS A 171 27.61 -58.89 -43.59
N HIS A 172 26.86 -59.88 -43.05
CA HIS A 172 27.11 -60.88 -41.94
C HIS A 172 27.70 -60.52 -40.53
N PRO A 173 27.55 -61.36 -39.46
CA PRO A 173 26.60 -62.48 -39.16
C PRO A 173 25.94 -62.45 -37.72
N PRO A 174 25.04 -63.42 -37.34
CA PRO A 174 24.34 -63.49 -36.04
C PRO A 174 24.50 -64.81 -35.21
N PRO A 175 23.96 -64.86 -33.96
CA PRO A 175 23.11 -65.95 -33.38
C PRO A 175 21.91 -65.36 -32.55
N ASN A 176 20.98 -66.01 -31.81
CA ASN A 176 20.32 -67.34 -31.61
C ASN A 176 18.95 -67.06 -30.90
N LEU A 177 17.86 -67.86 -30.78
CA LEU A 177 17.53 -69.30 -30.52
C LEU A 177 17.63 -69.77 -29.04
N PRO A 178 16.73 -70.65 -28.51
CA PRO A 178 15.54 -71.37 -29.08
C PRO A 178 14.17 -71.01 -28.39
N HIS A 179 12.93 -71.52 -28.68
CA HIS A 179 12.28 -72.37 -29.73
C HIS A 179 11.54 -73.68 -29.26
N GLN A 180 10.35 -73.61 -28.61
CA GLN A 180 9.36 -74.73 -28.44
C GLN A 180 7.91 -74.21 -28.15
N HIS A 181 6.79 -74.93 -28.37
CA HIS A 181 6.30 -75.78 -29.50
C HIS A 181 4.78 -76.09 -29.36
N SER A 182 4.11 -76.55 -30.43
CA SER A 182 2.65 -76.91 -30.60
C SER A 182 1.68 -75.73 -30.83
N SER A 183 0.88 -75.59 -31.92
CA SER A 183 0.09 -76.46 -32.85
C SER A 183 -1.40 -76.62 -32.43
N ARG A 184 -2.41 -76.59 -33.32
CA ARG A 184 -2.51 -76.80 -34.79
C ARG A 184 -3.36 -75.73 -35.54
N ASN A 185 -3.40 -75.85 -36.88
CA ASN A 185 -3.95 -74.87 -37.84
C ASN A 185 -5.48 -74.92 -38.04
N CYS A 186 -6.05 -73.84 -38.57
CA CYS A 186 -7.32 -73.83 -39.31
C CYS A 186 -7.10 -73.94 -40.83
N ASN A 187 -8.09 -74.44 -41.56
CA ASN A 187 -8.12 -74.51 -43.03
C ASN A 187 -9.55 -74.30 -43.56
N ASN A 188 -9.72 -73.89 -44.82
CA ASN A 188 -11.01 -73.55 -45.43
C ASN A 188 -11.75 -74.73 -46.09
N VAL A 189 -13.02 -74.48 -46.47
CA VAL A 189 -13.73 -74.89 -47.73
C VAL A 189 -15.07 -75.67 -47.57
N SER A 190 -16.16 -74.98 -47.95
CA SER A 190 -17.41 -75.45 -48.65
C SER A 190 -18.69 -75.98 -47.94
N MET A 191 -19.81 -75.41 -48.44
CA MET A 191 -21.14 -75.99 -48.78
C MET A 191 -22.35 -76.15 -47.82
N ASN A 192 -23.47 -75.55 -48.31
CA ASN A 192 -24.89 -76.00 -48.33
C ASN A 192 -25.89 -75.80 -47.17
N THR A 193 -26.86 -74.87 -47.44
CA THR A 193 -28.31 -74.89 -47.10
C THR A 193 -28.74 -74.69 -45.62
N ARG A 194 -29.92 -74.08 -45.28
CA ARG A 194 -31.10 -73.65 -46.06
C ARG A 194 -31.91 -72.50 -45.36
N SER A 195 -32.77 -71.81 -46.15
CA SER A 195 -34.02 -71.04 -45.78
C SER A 195 -33.99 -69.68 -45.03
N SER A 196 -34.87 -68.75 -45.52
CA SER A 196 -35.51 -67.55 -44.87
C SER A 196 -34.64 -66.56 -44.06
N HIS A 197 -34.41 -65.28 -44.43
CA HIS A 197 -34.97 -64.34 -45.44
C HIS A 197 -36.36 -63.73 -45.09
N PRO A 198 -36.66 -62.41 -45.34
CA PRO A 198 -35.81 -61.20 -45.22
C PRO A 198 -36.55 -59.85 -44.88
N GLN A 199 -35.85 -58.69 -45.05
CA GLN A 199 -36.36 -57.31 -45.36
C GLN A 199 -37.04 -56.49 -44.21
N ASN A 200 -37.11 -55.15 -44.19
CA ASN A 200 -36.57 -53.99 -44.97
C ASN A 200 -36.73 -52.69 -44.11
N ALA A 201 -36.50 -51.43 -44.56
CA ALA A 201 -35.37 -50.73 -45.21
C ALA A 201 -35.77 -49.26 -45.58
N GLN A 202 -34.83 -48.30 -45.49
CA GLN A 202 -34.71 -47.03 -46.25
C GLN A 202 -35.85 -45.95 -46.37
N ASN A 203 -35.49 -44.69 -46.01
CA ASN A 203 -35.82 -43.40 -46.71
C ASN A 203 -37.31 -42.96 -46.84
N PRO A 204 -37.67 -41.75 -47.39
CA PRO A 204 -36.89 -40.60 -47.89
C PRO A 204 -37.29 -39.19 -47.32
N PHE A 205 -36.69 -38.11 -47.85
CA PHE A 205 -37.26 -36.73 -47.92
C PHE A 205 -38.49 -36.70 -48.88
N PRO A 206 -39.45 -35.73 -48.85
CA PRO A 206 -39.23 -34.27 -48.69
C PRO A 206 -40.38 -33.39 -48.07
N ARG A 207 -40.16 -32.06 -48.07
CA ARG A 207 -41.11 -30.92 -48.25
C ARG A 207 -42.40 -30.72 -47.41
N ASP A 208 -42.57 -29.45 -47.02
CA ASP A 208 -43.79 -28.61 -46.98
C ASP A 208 -45.00 -28.89 -46.03
N GLN A 209 -45.22 -27.90 -45.15
CA GLN A 209 -46.50 -27.28 -44.72
C GLN A 209 -47.51 -27.99 -43.78
N THR A 210 -48.25 -27.12 -43.06
CA THR A 210 -49.47 -27.33 -42.24
C THR A 210 -49.34 -28.00 -40.86
N PHE A 211 -50.41 -28.07 -40.03
CA PHE A 211 -51.16 -27.01 -39.29
C PHE A 211 -52.26 -27.68 -38.41
N SER A 212 -52.60 -27.12 -37.23
CA SER A 212 -53.79 -27.49 -36.43
C SER A 212 -53.73 -28.91 -35.78
N LYS A 213 -54.50 -29.33 -34.76
CA LYS A 213 -55.74 -28.89 -34.06
C LYS A 213 -55.52 -29.06 -32.52
N ARG A 214 -56.23 -28.48 -31.54
CA ARG A 214 -57.57 -27.85 -31.38
C ARG A 214 -58.80 -28.78 -31.21
N ARG A 215 -59.03 -29.25 -29.98
CA ARG A 215 -60.35 -29.51 -29.31
C ARG A 215 -60.16 -29.13 -27.82
N HIS A 216 -60.98 -28.36 -27.08
CA HIS A 216 -62.45 -28.23 -26.89
C HIS A 216 -63.14 -29.37 -26.13
N VAL A 217 -63.57 -29.07 -24.89
CA VAL A 217 -64.93 -29.20 -24.29
C VAL A 217 -64.80 -28.77 -22.81
N SER A 218 -65.22 -27.57 -22.37
CA SER A 218 -66.55 -27.10 -21.90
C SER A 218 -66.69 -27.19 -20.33
N PRO A 219 -67.72 -26.63 -19.65
CA PRO A 219 -67.52 -25.38 -18.88
C PRO A 219 -68.22 -25.37 -17.47
N GLU A 220 -68.72 -24.20 -17.05
CA GLU A 220 -69.51 -23.87 -15.85
C GLU A 220 -68.74 -23.67 -14.53
N ALA A 221 -69.25 -22.95 -13.51
CA ALA A 221 -69.95 -21.65 -13.42
C ALA A 221 -70.16 -21.34 -11.91
N GLY A 222 -70.05 -20.09 -11.45
CA GLY A 222 -70.34 -19.79 -10.03
C GLY A 222 -70.05 -18.35 -9.58
N ASN A 223 -71.11 -17.60 -9.29
CA ASN A 223 -71.04 -16.33 -8.54
C ASN A 223 -71.01 -16.58 -7.02
N GLY A 224 -70.44 -15.67 -6.23
CA GLY A 224 -70.50 -15.75 -4.76
C GLY A 224 -69.95 -14.52 -4.04
N THR A 225 -70.82 -13.58 -3.68
CA THR A 225 -70.48 -12.39 -2.86
C THR A 225 -71.05 -12.48 -1.45
N GLY A 226 -70.20 -12.31 -0.43
CA GLY A 226 -70.56 -12.25 1.00
C GLY A 226 -69.34 -12.64 1.85
N ARG A 227 -68.74 -11.83 2.74
CA ARG A 227 -69.10 -10.60 3.50
C ARG A 227 -69.95 -10.85 4.75
N ILE A 228 -69.26 -11.04 5.88
CA ILE A 228 -69.60 -10.85 7.32
C ILE A 228 -68.35 -11.44 8.06
N SER A 229 -67.56 -10.72 8.87
CA SER A 229 -67.83 -10.07 10.17
C SER A 229 -68.02 -11.09 11.31
N ARG A 230 -67.44 -10.92 12.52
CA ARG A 230 -66.72 -9.76 13.08
C ARG A 230 -65.85 -10.13 14.30
N ASP A 231 -65.04 -9.15 14.74
CA ASP A 231 -64.46 -8.96 16.08
C ASP A 231 -63.28 -9.88 16.48
N ASN A 232 -62.33 -9.45 17.35
CA ASN A 232 -62.43 -8.38 18.36
C ASN A 232 -61.11 -7.60 18.63
N HIS A 233 -61.25 -6.48 19.37
CA HIS A 233 -60.24 -5.58 19.95
C HIS A 233 -59.48 -4.56 19.06
N TYR A 234 -58.95 -3.52 19.72
CA TYR A 234 -58.87 -2.12 19.24
C TYR A 234 -57.71 -1.33 19.89
N SER A 235 -57.61 -0.04 19.54
CA SER A 235 -56.92 1.09 20.21
C SER A 235 -55.36 1.16 20.26
N ASP A 236 -54.82 1.90 19.29
CA ASP A 236 -54.16 3.23 19.45
C ASP A 236 -52.73 3.43 20.02
N ASN A 237 -52.14 4.54 19.52
CA ASN A 237 -50.91 5.25 19.93
C ASN A 237 -49.55 4.56 19.67
N ASP A 238 -48.45 5.26 19.34
CA ASP A 238 -48.20 6.70 19.10
C ASP A 238 -47.03 6.91 18.10
N SER A 239 -46.83 8.12 17.56
CA SER A 239 -45.58 8.48 16.83
C SER A 239 -45.25 9.99 16.78
N GLY A 240 -44.84 10.56 17.91
CA GLY A 240 -44.16 11.86 17.98
C GLY A 240 -42.67 11.83 17.62
N LEU A 241 -42.10 12.95 17.17
CA LEU A 241 -40.72 13.07 16.66
C LEU A 241 -39.74 13.76 17.62
N THR A 242 -38.57 13.13 17.84
CA THR A 242 -37.25 13.77 18.03
C THR A 242 -36.23 12.99 17.16
N SER A 243 -35.14 13.52 16.60
CA SER A 243 -34.03 14.30 17.20
C SER A 243 -33.28 13.48 18.28
N ASP A 244 -31.94 13.43 18.34
CA ASP A 244 -30.94 14.33 17.72
C ASP A 244 -29.55 13.69 17.49
N SER A 245 -28.68 14.43 16.78
CA SER A 245 -27.20 14.38 16.84
C SER A 245 -26.41 13.12 16.39
N SER A 246 -25.33 13.34 15.63
CA SER A 246 -24.21 12.40 15.41
C SER A 246 -22.98 13.15 14.86
N PRO A 247 -21.91 13.37 15.65
CA PRO A 247 -20.72 14.10 15.21
C PRO A 247 -19.55 13.19 14.79
N ALA A 248 -18.70 13.73 13.91
CA ALA A 248 -17.28 13.45 13.70
C ALA A 248 -16.72 12.03 13.95
N ALA A 249 -16.35 11.35 12.85
CA ALA A 249 -15.21 10.42 12.89
C ALA A 249 -13.91 11.24 12.75
N SER A 250 -12.96 11.02 13.66
CA SER A 250 -11.61 11.59 13.64
C SER A 250 -10.57 10.48 13.51
N PHE A 251 -9.35 10.87 13.09
CA PHE A 251 -8.15 10.03 13.01
C PHE A 251 -8.06 8.97 14.10
N ALA A 252 -7.84 7.71 13.70
CA ALA A 252 -7.21 6.73 14.59
C ALA A 252 -5.73 7.12 14.72
N GLY A 253 -5.24 7.28 15.95
CA GLY A 253 -3.82 7.44 16.23
C GLY A 253 -3.19 6.09 16.53
N ASP A 254 -1.94 5.89 16.10
CA ASP A 254 -1.17 4.69 16.41
C ASP A 254 -0.62 4.76 17.84
N THR A 255 -1.23 4.00 18.76
CA THR A 255 -0.65 3.71 20.08
C THR A 255 -0.94 2.27 20.52
N GLU A 256 0.08 1.44 20.47
CA GLU A 256 0.23 0.14 21.17
C GLU A 256 1.71 0.09 21.67
N PRO A 257 2.03 -0.69 22.72
CA PRO A 257 2.76 -0.11 23.85
C PRO A 257 4.29 -0.12 23.79
N LEU A 258 4.89 0.90 24.40
CA LEU A 258 6.27 0.88 24.89
C LEU A 258 6.34 0.15 26.23
N LEU A 259 7.36 -0.70 26.41
CA LEU A 259 7.77 -1.23 27.70
C LEU A 259 9.15 -0.67 28.07
N PHE A 260 9.18 0.21 29.08
CA PHE A 260 10.36 0.62 29.83
C PHE A 260 10.04 0.56 31.31
N GLY A 261 10.98 0.10 32.12
CA GLY A 261 10.90 0.11 33.58
C GLY A 261 12.28 0.25 34.19
N GLY A 262 12.49 1.31 34.95
CA GLY A 262 13.66 1.50 35.82
C GLY A 262 13.24 1.49 37.29
N PRO A 263 14.14 1.82 38.23
CA PRO A 263 13.81 2.02 39.63
C PRO A 263 13.61 3.51 40.00
N GLU A 264 12.80 3.72 41.03
CA GLU A 264 12.59 5.00 41.74
C GLU A 264 13.79 5.28 42.71
N MET A 265 13.86 6.27 43.61
CA MET A 265 12.84 7.08 44.29
C MET A 265 13.49 8.26 45.06
N ALA A 266 12.85 9.43 45.15
CA ALA A 266 12.87 10.38 46.29
C ALA A 266 12.14 11.71 45.95
N THR A 267 11.70 12.46 46.96
CA THR A 267 10.87 13.68 46.81
C THR A 267 11.34 14.84 47.72
N ALA A 268 10.71 16.02 47.56
CA ALA A 268 10.79 17.23 48.41
C ALA A 268 12.05 18.12 48.25
N SER A 269 12.03 19.45 48.48
CA SER A 269 10.93 20.45 48.49
C SER A 269 11.49 21.90 48.58
N HIS A 270 10.66 22.93 48.34
CA HIS A 270 10.91 24.38 48.57
C HIS A 270 11.97 25.09 47.69
N ALA A 271 11.99 26.44 47.50
CA ALA A 271 10.93 27.48 47.46
C ALA A 271 11.49 28.87 47.00
N ILE A 272 10.60 29.85 46.74
CA ILE A 272 10.76 31.33 46.92
C ILE A 272 11.63 32.16 45.91
N SER A 273 11.01 33.20 45.32
CA SER A 273 11.58 34.47 44.78
C SER A 273 12.54 34.43 43.56
N SER A 274 12.87 35.52 42.83
CA SER A 274 12.14 36.76 42.39
C SER A 274 12.97 37.51 41.31
N SER A 275 12.49 38.67 40.80
CA SER A 275 13.29 39.83 40.31
C SER A 275 14.49 39.59 39.34
N SER A 276 14.40 39.83 38.02
CA SER A 276 14.43 41.12 37.27
C SER A 276 15.84 41.69 36.95
N LEU A 277 15.95 42.58 35.92
CA LEU A 277 17.14 43.40 35.52
C LEU A 277 18.27 42.65 34.75
N GLN A 278 19.12 43.25 33.88
CA GLN A 278 19.00 44.42 32.94
C GLN A 278 20.24 44.46 31.96
N ARG A 279 20.12 45.10 30.78
CA ARG A 279 21.20 45.57 29.82
C ARG A 279 22.09 44.48 29.15
N GLN A 280 22.52 44.49 27.87
CA GLN A 280 23.10 45.48 26.91
C GLN A 280 24.49 46.04 27.27
N PRO A 281 25.37 46.45 26.31
CA PRO A 281 25.41 46.21 24.83
C PRO A 281 26.84 45.95 24.23
N SER A 282 27.02 46.11 22.89
CA SER A 282 28.28 46.44 22.14
C SER A 282 29.41 45.37 22.02
N GLN A 283 30.33 45.35 21.03
CA GLN A 283 30.60 46.21 19.84
C GLN A 283 31.44 45.47 18.74
N GLN A 284 31.44 46.00 17.49
CA GLN A 284 32.54 46.19 16.48
C GLN A 284 33.83 45.28 16.44
N MET A 285 34.59 45.07 15.34
CA MET A 285 34.52 45.42 13.89
C MET A 285 35.60 44.64 13.07
N THR A 286 35.35 44.35 11.77
CA THR A 286 36.38 44.05 10.70
C THR A 286 37.34 42.85 10.93
N GLN A 287 38.13 42.30 9.97
CA GLN A 287 38.63 42.75 8.65
C GLN A 287 38.95 41.53 7.71
N GLN A 288 39.15 41.77 6.41
CA GLN A 288 39.76 40.86 5.40
C GLN A 288 41.26 41.27 5.19
N PRO A 289 42.18 40.54 4.47
CA PRO A 289 41.94 39.84 3.18
C PRO A 289 42.90 38.68 2.69
N LEU A 290 42.58 38.15 1.49
CA LEU A 290 43.45 37.69 0.35
C LEU A 290 44.48 36.50 0.40
N LEU A 291 44.36 35.64 -0.65
CA LEU A 291 45.37 35.01 -1.56
C LEU A 291 46.13 33.68 -1.26
N THR A 292 46.17 32.85 -2.33
CA THR A 292 47.19 31.83 -2.74
C THR A 292 47.49 30.61 -1.83
N SER A 293 48.16 29.52 -2.28
CA SER A 293 48.07 28.70 -3.52
C SER A 293 48.85 27.37 -3.34
N SER A 294 48.74 26.44 -4.31
CA SER A 294 49.73 25.39 -4.68
C SER A 294 50.27 24.36 -3.64
N ALA A 295 49.79 23.11 -3.78
CA ALA A 295 50.54 21.84 -3.94
C ALA A 295 51.72 21.41 -3.01
N SER A 296 51.53 20.22 -2.39
CA SER A 296 52.44 19.05 -2.34
C SER A 296 53.90 19.15 -1.84
N ALA A 297 54.22 18.46 -0.71
CA ALA A 297 55.21 17.34 -0.66
C ALA A 297 55.36 16.66 0.73
N GLU A 298 55.55 15.33 0.68
CA GLU A 298 56.32 14.36 1.52
C GLU A 298 56.54 14.43 3.06
N LEU A 299 56.24 13.27 3.68
CA LEU A 299 56.94 12.51 4.75
C LEU A 299 57.78 13.20 5.85
N LEU A 300 57.49 12.89 7.13
CA LEU A 300 58.24 11.91 7.96
C LEU A 300 57.63 11.67 9.37
N LEU A 301 58.08 10.62 10.05
CA LEU A 301 57.77 10.19 11.44
C LEU A 301 59.06 10.25 12.30
N PRO A 302 59.03 9.97 13.62
CA PRO A 302 58.17 10.42 14.72
C PRO A 302 59.00 11.27 15.73
N PRO A 303 58.65 11.41 17.04
CA PRO A 303 59.25 10.52 18.04
C PRO A 303 58.34 10.21 19.27
N THR A 304 58.93 9.83 20.41
CA THR A 304 58.31 9.01 21.47
C THR A 304 58.33 9.61 22.89
N SER A 305 57.30 9.27 23.68
CA SER A 305 57.32 8.90 25.12
C SER A 305 57.98 9.78 26.21
N ASN A 306 57.15 10.05 27.23
CA ASN A 306 57.35 9.83 28.69
C ASN A 306 57.48 11.02 29.66
N GLU A 307 56.70 10.86 30.75
CA GLU A 307 56.96 11.27 32.15
C GLU A 307 56.90 12.78 32.52
N SER A 308 56.34 13.18 33.69
CA SER A 308 55.56 12.43 34.70
C SER A 308 54.84 13.29 35.75
N TYR A 309 53.96 12.61 36.51
CA TYR A 309 53.52 12.85 37.90
C TYR A 309 52.38 13.81 38.30
N GLU A 310 51.71 13.36 39.37
CA GLU A 310 50.76 14.00 40.31
C GLU A 310 49.29 14.26 39.86
N ASN A 311 48.24 13.87 40.60
CA ASN A 311 48.12 12.77 41.58
C ASN A 311 46.62 12.39 41.87
N LEU A 312 46.38 11.24 42.54
CA LEU A 312 45.12 10.78 43.20
C LEU A 312 43.88 10.50 42.29
N ASN A 313 43.57 9.27 41.87
CA ASN A 313 43.01 8.07 42.56
C ASN A 313 41.49 8.11 42.87
N ASN A 314 40.62 7.15 42.44
CA ASN A 314 40.58 5.66 42.51
C ASN A 314 40.09 5.11 43.88
N GLY A 315 39.34 3.99 44.02
CA GLY A 315 38.82 2.98 43.05
C GLY A 315 37.44 2.42 43.50
N HIS A 316 36.99 1.18 43.22
CA HIS A 316 37.65 0.00 42.64
C HIS A 316 36.65 -1.06 42.06
N HIS A 317 37.19 -2.15 41.50
CA HIS A 317 36.58 -3.36 40.88
C HIS A 317 35.60 -4.16 41.81
N SER A 318 34.73 -5.09 41.35
CA SER A 318 35.08 -6.40 40.74
C SER A 318 33.93 -7.18 40.03
N SER A 319 34.27 -8.36 39.48
CA SER A 319 33.38 -9.44 38.95
C SER A 319 32.78 -10.33 40.09
N SER A 320 31.95 -11.38 39.92
CA SER A 320 31.73 -12.34 38.80
C SER A 320 30.43 -13.19 38.92
N CYS A 321 29.96 -13.77 37.79
CA CYS A 321 29.28 -15.10 37.59
C CYS A 321 27.91 -15.53 38.25
N LEU A 322 27.03 -16.05 37.36
CA LEU A 322 26.10 -17.21 37.47
C LEU A 322 24.94 -17.25 38.52
N THR A 323 23.66 -17.36 38.07
CA THR A 323 22.83 -18.61 38.10
C THR A 323 21.34 -18.44 37.66
N MET A 324 20.78 -19.57 37.16
CA MET A 324 19.38 -20.10 37.11
C MET A 324 18.10 -19.29 37.46
N SER A 325 17.04 -19.54 36.65
CA SER A 325 15.59 -19.67 37.01
C SER A 325 14.82 -18.52 37.73
N SER A 326 13.47 -18.47 37.75
CA SER A 326 12.36 -18.85 36.83
C SER A 326 11.03 -18.42 37.48
N THR A 327 9.95 -18.19 36.71
CA THR A 327 8.54 -17.94 37.16
C THR A 327 8.32 -16.68 38.05
N ALA A 328 7.34 -15.79 37.82
CA ALA A 328 5.87 -15.93 37.84
C ALA A 328 5.36 -16.31 39.26
N THR A 329 4.28 -15.73 39.84
CA THR A 329 3.06 -15.10 39.30
C THR A 329 2.39 -14.09 40.28
N PHE A 330 1.57 -13.17 39.73
CA PHE A 330 0.38 -12.55 40.38
C PHE A 330 0.64 -11.61 41.62
N THR A 331 -0.26 -10.74 42.10
CA THR A 331 -1.70 -10.49 41.80
C THR A 331 -2.11 -9.01 41.94
N SER A 332 -3.32 -8.71 41.44
CA SER A 332 -4.23 -7.59 41.75
C SER A 332 -4.07 -6.85 43.09
N THR A 333 -4.35 -5.55 43.07
CA THR A 333 -4.67 -4.75 44.26
C THR A 333 -6.00 -5.15 44.88
N GLY A 334 -6.13 -4.97 46.22
CA GLY A 334 -7.37 -5.20 46.96
C GLY A 334 -7.21 -4.96 48.46
N LYS A 335 -7.63 -3.80 48.97
CA LYS A 335 -7.74 -3.54 50.43
C LYS A 335 -9.10 -4.01 50.92
N TYR A 336 -9.20 -4.60 52.12
CA TYR A 336 -10.05 -4.09 53.22
C TYR A 336 -9.93 -4.92 54.53
N HIS A 337 -10.03 -4.20 55.66
CA HIS A 337 -10.46 -4.59 57.03
C HIS A 337 -9.96 -5.87 57.75
N HIS A 338 -9.15 -5.63 58.79
CA HIS A 338 -9.44 -5.84 60.24
C HIS A 338 -9.92 -7.21 60.79
N ASN A 339 -9.27 -7.60 61.90
CA ASN A 339 -9.83 -8.23 63.12
C ASN A 339 -10.28 -9.71 63.07
N HIS A 340 -10.14 -10.54 64.11
CA HIS A 340 -9.28 -10.52 65.32
C HIS A 340 -9.33 -11.93 66.01
N TYR A 341 -8.40 -12.21 66.94
CA TYR A 341 -8.48 -13.20 68.04
C TYR A 341 -8.31 -14.74 67.83
N ASN A 342 -7.54 -15.30 68.78
CA ASN A 342 -7.65 -16.62 69.46
C ASN A 342 -7.22 -17.95 68.78
N HIS A 343 -5.95 -18.30 68.99
CA HIS A 343 -5.44 -19.34 69.93
C HIS A 343 -6.43 -20.36 70.57
N PRO A 344 -6.00 -21.60 70.96
CA PRO A 344 -4.69 -21.83 71.62
C PRO A 344 -3.93 -23.18 71.38
N LYS A 345 -2.67 -23.21 71.89
CA LYS A 345 -1.86 -24.35 72.38
C LYS A 345 -1.35 -25.44 71.41
N GLY A 346 -0.03 -25.51 71.30
CA GLY A 346 0.76 -26.68 70.85
C GLY A 346 2.27 -26.44 71.06
N GLN A 347 2.99 -27.39 71.65
CA GLN A 347 4.46 -27.39 71.80
C GLN A 347 5.13 -27.46 70.40
N GLN A 348 6.33 -26.94 70.14
CA GLN A 348 7.37 -26.25 70.94
C GLN A 348 8.16 -25.30 69.96
N THR A 349 9.28 -24.62 70.24
CA THR A 349 10.33 -24.75 71.27
C THR A 349 10.81 -23.35 71.77
N GLN A 350 12.13 -23.12 71.86
CA GLN A 350 12.88 -21.95 72.37
C GLN A 350 14.17 -21.85 71.51
N SER A 351 14.99 -20.79 71.40
CA SER A 351 15.10 -19.40 71.94
C SER A 351 16.18 -18.67 71.08
N SER A 352 16.45 -17.35 71.08
CA SER A 352 15.84 -16.11 71.63
C SER A 352 16.31 -14.89 70.76
N PRO A 353 15.78 -13.65 70.92
CA PRO A 353 15.83 -12.64 69.86
C PRO A 353 16.63 -11.34 70.11
N ILE A 354 16.84 -10.59 69.00
CA ILE A 354 16.76 -9.13 68.79
C ILE A 354 16.88 -8.19 70.02
N ALA A 355 17.90 -7.30 70.02
CA ALA A 355 17.90 -5.89 70.49
C ALA A 355 19.32 -5.28 70.38
N SER A 356 19.59 -3.96 70.52
CA SER A 356 19.07 -2.76 69.82
C SER A 356 19.83 -1.51 70.28
N ALA A 357 20.30 -0.67 69.35
CA ALA A 357 20.64 0.77 69.49
C ALA A 357 21.83 1.24 70.41
N SER A 358 22.46 2.35 69.93
CA SER A 358 23.21 3.38 70.70
C SER A 358 24.61 3.04 71.25
N VAL A 359 25.58 3.96 71.43
CA VAL A 359 25.78 5.34 70.90
C VAL A 359 27.28 5.75 71.03
N SER A 360 27.75 6.62 70.12
CA SER A 360 28.95 7.52 70.19
C SER A 360 30.40 7.02 70.48
N SER A 361 31.30 7.52 69.62
CA SER A 361 32.57 8.25 69.94
C SER A 361 33.94 7.56 70.09
N SER A 362 34.96 8.36 69.76
CA SER A 362 36.42 8.26 70.07
C SER A 362 37.22 7.04 69.62
N SER A 363 37.86 7.20 68.46
CA SER A 363 39.30 6.99 68.21
C SER A 363 40.20 6.44 69.34
N ALA A 364 40.94 5.36 69.05
CA ALA A 364 42.39 5.28 69.29
C ALA A 364 43.04 4.12 68.49
N SER A 365 44.34 4.24 68.27
CA SER A 365 45.20 3.25 67.59
C SER A 365 45.78 2.18 68.53
N ALA A 366 46.37 1.15 67.91
CA ALA A 366 47.50 0.33 68.42
C ALA A 366 47.23 -0.91 69.30
N SER A 367 47.17 -2.06 68.62
CA SER A 367 48.06 -3.23 68.78
C SER A 367 48.05 -4.16 70.02
N CYS A 368 48.31 -5.44 69.71
CA CYS A 368 48.97 -6.50 70.50
C CYS A 368 48.15 -7.55 71.28
N ASN A 369 48.17 -8.76 70.70
CA ASN A 369 48.48 -10.06 71.31
C ASN A 369 47.62 -10.64 72.44
N CYS A 370 47.07 -11.84 72.17
CA CYS A 370 47.21 -12.94 73.12
C CYS A 370 47.32 -14.31 72.42
N CYS A 371 47.88 -15.26 73.18
CA CYS A 371 48.12 -16.70 73.00
C CYS A 371 47.01 -17.57 72.33
N SER A 372 47.23 -18.85 71.98
CA SER A 372 48.44 -19.65 71.66
C SER A 372 48.03 -21.13 71.32
N ASN A 373 48.89 -21.84 70.59
CA ASN A 373 49.19 -23.29 70.69
C ASN A 373 48.29 -24.42 70.14
N PHE A 374 49.02 -25.41 69.59
CA PHE A 374 48.77 -26.86 69.38
C PHE A 374 47.89 -27.30 68.19
N ILE A 375 48.43 -27.86 67.09
CA ILE A 375 49.30 -29.05 66.88
C ILE A 375 48.52 -30.38 66.92
N ALA A 376 48.32 -30.99 65.74
CA ALA A 376 48.84 -32.33 65.39
C ALA A 376 48.25 -32.88 64.06
N ARG A 377 49.11 -33.20 63.07
CA ARG A 377 49.01 -34.47 62.31
C ARG A 377 50.28 -34.80 61.50
N CYS A 378 50.72 -36.03 61.69
CA CYS A 378 51.81 -36.76 61.03
C CYS A 378 51.48 -37.07 59.54
N CYS A 379 52.40 -37.47 58.65
CA CYS A 379 53.88 -37.53 58.65
C CYS A 379 54.39 -37.77 57.21
N PHE A 380 55.73 -37.81 57.05
CA PHE A 380 56.50 -38.26 55.88
C PHE A 380 56.48 -37.36 54.61
N GLY A 381 57.64 -37.02 54.02
CA GLY A 381 58.99 -37.25 54.54
C GLY A 381 60.15 -36.82 53.65
N LEU A 382 61.08 -36.05 54.26
CA LEU A 382 62.51 -35.94 53.93
C LEU A 382 62.92 -35.22 52.61
N PRO A 383 64.16 -34.68 52.53
CA PRO A 383 64.35 -33.36 51.94
C PRO A 383 65.51 -33.23 50.93
N HIS A 384 65.45 -32.18 50.10
CA HIS A 384 66.53 -31.20 49.92
C HIS A 384 66.16 -30.21 48.81
N LEU A 385 66.14 -28.91 49.10
CA LEU A 385 66.63 -27.86 48.19
C LEU A 385 66.84 -26.56 48.99
N LYS A 386 67.85 -25.78 48.61
CA LYS A 386 68.31 -24.60 49.36
C LYS A 386 67.43 -23.39 49.07
N ALA A 387 67.36 -22.45 50.01
CA ALA A 387 66.51 -21.26 49.94
C ALA A 387 66.61 -20.53 48.59
N ILE A 388 65.50 -20.49 47.85
CA ILE A 388 65.43 -19.76 46.58
C ILE A 388 65.31 -18.27 46.93
N ASN A 389 66.35 -17.51 46.60
CA ASN A 389 66.38 -16.07 46.82
C ASN A 389 65.18 -15.41 46.10
N VAL A 390 64.37 -14.63 46.83
CA VAL A 390 63.14 -14.00 46.30
C VAL A 390 63.40 -13.20 45.03
N ARG A 391 64.57 -12.56 44.90
CA ARG A 391 64.95 -11.81 43.69
C ARG A 391 65.07 -12.72 42.45
N ARG A 392 65.45 -14.00 42.63
CA ARG A 392 65.42 -15.02 41.57
C ARG A 392 64.02 -15.56 41.32
N CYS A 393 63.16 -15.70 42.34
CA CYS A 393 61.75 -16.02 42.14
C CYS A 393 61.04 -14.93 41.31
N VAL A 394 61.27 -13.66 41.62
CA VAL A 394 60.69 -12.52 40.88
C VAL A 394 61.24 -12.44 39.46
N LEU A 395 62.56 -12.65 39.24
CA LEU A 395 63.11 -12.72 37.89
C LEU A 395 62.61 -13.93 37.10
N ALA A 396 62.43 -15.09 37.73
CA ALA A 396 61.85 -16.27 37.09
C ALA A 396 60.37 -16.06 36.75
N LEU A 397 59.58 -15.47 37.66
CA LEU A 397 58.20 -15.08 37.40
C LEU A 397 58.11 -14.04 36.27
N PHE A 398 58.98 -13.04 36.26
CA PHE A 398 59.00 -12.03 35.20
C PHE A 398 59.37 -12.65 33.84
N ALA A 399 60.42 -13.48 33.79
CA ALA A 399 60.81 -14.21 32.59
C ALA A 399 59.70 -15.17 32.12
N ILE A 400 59.04 -15.88 33.04
CA ILE A 400 57.86 -16.70 32.74
C ILE A 400 56.74 -15.82 32.18
N THR A 401 56.39 -14.68 32.79
CA THR A 401 55.35 -13.80 32.24
C THR A 401 55.73 -13.23 30.88
N VAL A 402 56.99 -12.88 30.62
CA VAL A 402 57.43 -12.39 29.30
C VAL A 402 57.40 -13.51 28.25
N VAL A 403 57.86 -14.72 28.59
CA VAL A 403 57.77 -15.90 27.72
C VAL A 403 56.32 -16.33 27.51
N THR A 404 55.46 -16.23 28.52
CA THR A 404 54.02 -16.52 28.43
C THR A 404 53.30 -15.46 27.61
N ILE A 405 53.67 -14.18 27.71
CA ILE A 405 53.15 -13.11 26.84
C ILE A 405 53.61 -13.34 25.40
N PHE A 406 54.89 -13.60 25.15
CA PHE A 406 55.39 -13.91 23.80
C PHE A 406 54.77 -15.20 23.23
N TYR A 407 54.56 -16.22 24.06
CA TYR A 407 53.86 -17.43 23.68
C TYR A 407 52.41 -17.11 23.33
N TYR A 408 51.67 -16.40 24.17
CA TYR A 408 50.28 -16.04 23.86
C TYR A 408 50.16 -15.10 22.66
N THR A 409 51.03 -14.10 22.46
CA THR A 409 50.96 -13.27 21.25
C THR A 409 51.27 -14.09 20.01
N HIS A 410 52.35 -14.90 20.01
CA HIS A 410 52.68 -15.79 18.90
C HIS A 410 51.62 -16.88 18.67
N TYR A 411 50.92 -17.35 19.70
CA TYR A 411 49.91 -18.42 19.63
C TYR A 411 48.48 -17.90 19.36
N MET A 412 48.22 -16.61 19.59
CA MET A 412 47.04 -15.89 19.07
C MET A 412 47.23 -15.49 17.60
N ASP A 413 48.43 -15.08 17.20
CA ASP A 413 48.79 -14.76 15.80
C ASP A 413 48.93 -16.05 14.95
N SER A 414 49.26 -17.18 15.58
CA SER A 414 49.10 -18.51 15.00
C SER A 414 47.61 -18.86 14.86
N GLY A 415 47.08 -18.75 13.64
CA GLY A 415 45.64 -18.90 13.32
C GLY A 415 44.94 -20.20 13.76
N VAL A 416 45.64 -21.17 14.34
CA VAL A 416 45.07 -22.35 15.00
C VAL A 416 44.10 -21.97 16.12
N PHE A 417 44.42 -20.96 16.95
CA PHE A 417 43.53 -20.59 18.06
C PHE A 417 42.36 -19.69 17.64
N VAL A 418 42.52 -18.92 16.56
CA VAL A 418 41.39 -18.23 15.90
C VAL A 418 40.36 -19.26 15.42
N GLY A 419 40.81 -20.38 14.85
CA GLY A 419 39.95 -21.51 14.47
C GLY A 419 39.35 -22.31 15.64
N LEU A 420 39.85 -22.15 16.87
CA LEU A 420 39.29 -22.77 18.09
C LEU A 420 38.32 -21.84 18.85
N ILE A 421 38.46 -20.52 18.71
CA ILE A 421 37.51 -19.52 19.22
C ILE A 421 36.38 -19.25 18.21
N GLN A 422 36.60 -19.51 16.92
CA GLN A 422 35.52 -19.78 15.97
C GLN A 422 34.79 -21.08 16.35
N ARG A 423 33.84 -20.95 17.29
CA ARG A 423 32.60 -21.72 17.21
C ARG A 423 32.05 -21.58 15.79
N ASP A 424 31.44 -22.63 15.27
CA ASP A 424 30.77 -22.60 13.97
C ASP A 424 29.45 -21.80 14.09
N THR A 425 29.57 -20.46 14.10
CA THR A 425 28.48 -19.49 14.27
C THR A 425 27.54 -19.43 13.07
N ARG A 426 27.99 -19.93 11.92
CA ARG A 426 27.27 -19.93 10.64
C ARG A 426 26.00 -20.79 10.75
N PRO A 427 24.79 -20.20 10.75
CA PRO A 427 23.57 -20.97 10.90
C PRO A 427 23.36 -21.88 9.66
N THR A 428 23.13 -23.17 9.91
CA THR A 428 22.83 -24.17 8.87
C THR A 428 21.34 -24.50 8.85
N PRO A 429 20.68 -24.62 7.66
CA PRO A 429 19.23 -24.85 7.57
C PRO A 429 18.75 -26.11 8.29
N ILE A 430 18.02 -25.93 9.40
CA ILE A 430 17.47 -27.02 10.23
C ILE A 430 16.38 -27.81 9.50
N ILE A 431 15.65 -27.17 8.59
CA ILE A 431 14.44 -27.70 7.94
C ILE A 431 14.77 -28.95 7.10
N LYS A 432 14.18 -30.07 7.52
CA LYS A 432 14.24 -31.40 6.89
C LYS A 432 12.81 -31.88 6.63
N CYS A 433 12.23 -31.55 5.49
CA CYS A 433 10.96 -32.18 5.10
C CYS A 433 11.19 -33.70 4.91
N ARG A 434 10.23 -34.53 5.31
CA ARG A 434 10.07 -35.95 4.96
C ARG A 434 9.65 -36.14 3.50
N MET A 435 10.18 -35.34 2.57
CA MET A 435 10.04 -35.64 1.14
C MET A 435 10.73 -36.96 0.84
N GLY A 436 9.96 -37.94 0.35
CA GLY A 436 10.44 -39.29 0.03
C GLY A 436 11.67 -39.23 -0.87
N GLY A 437 12.80 -39.75 -0.38
CA GLY A 437 14.11 -39.46 -0.95
C GLY A 437 14.30 -39.99 -2.38
N GLY A 438 14.67 -39.11 -3.30
CA GLY A 438 15.53 -39.47 -4.43
C GLY A 438 14.98 -40.43 -5.49
N LYS A 439 13.67 -40.40 -5.79
CA LYS A 439 13.09 -40.97 -7.03
C LYS A 439 11.78 -40.25 -7.39
N HIS A 440 11.47 -40.16 -8.68
CA HIS A 440 10.34 -39.35 -9.18
C HIS A 440 9.00 -39.66 -8.48
N THR A 441 8.31 -38.59 -8.07
CA THR A 441 7.05 -38.58 -7.32
C THR A 441 5.86 -39.11 -8.12
N ARG A 442 5.80 -40.43 -8.34
CA ARG A 442 4.68 -41.14 -8.99
C ARG A 442 3.44 -41.36 -8.10
N GLY A 443 3.39 -40.77 -6.90
CA GLY A 443 2.32 -40.98 -5.92
C GLY A 443 1.87 -39.75 -5.14
N ALA A 444 2.35 -38.54 -5.48
CA ALA A 444 1.80 -37.30 -4.94
C ALA A 444 0.65 -36.85 -5.85
N SER A 445 -0.58 -36.85 -5.34
CA SER A 445 -1.73 -36.32 -6.07
C SER A 445 -1.48 -34.85 -6.46
N PRO A 446 -1.87 -34.41 -7.68
CA PRO A 446 -1.78 -33.00 -8.03
C PRO A 446 -2.68 -32.18 -7.10
N ALA A 447 -2.24 -30.96 -6.76
CA ALA A 447 -3.02 -30.05 -5.93
C ALA A 447 -4.43 -29.83 -6.53
N PRO A 448 -5.50 -29.89 -5.72
CA PRO A 448 -6.86 -29.68 -6.20
C PRO A 448 -7.01 -28.38 -7.00
N ASP A 449 -7.62 -28.42 -8.18
CA ASP A 449 -8.11 -27.19 -8.80
C ASP A 449 -9.57 -26.97 -8.41
N HIS A 450 -9.83 -25.86 -7.73
CA HIS A 450 -11.17 -25.47 -7.30
C HIS A 450 -11.98 -24.78 -8.42
N ARG A 451 -11.33 -24.44 -9.54
CA ARG A 451 -11.97 -23.77 -10.69
C ARG A 451 -13.02 -24.66 -11.34
N THR A 452 -14.27 -24.21 -11.31
CA THR A 452 -15.36 -24.85 -12.07
C THR A 452 -15.56 -24.18 -13.43
N GLU A 453 -15.91 -24.96 -14.46
CA GLU A 453 -16.36 -24.43 -15.75
C GLU A 453 -17.70 -23.66 -15.65
N ALA A 454 -18.46 -23.90 -14.58
CA ALA A 454 -19.71 -23.22 -14.28
C ALA A 454 -19.51 -21.71 -14.12
N ARG A 455 -20.16 -20.92 -14.98
CA ARG A 455 -20.20 -19.45 -14.90
C ARG A 455 -21.16 -18.99 -13.80
N LEU A 456 -20.74 -19.14 -12.53
CA LEU A 456 -21.50 -18.71 -11.36
C LEU A 456 -21.80 -17.20 -11.43
N ARG A 457 -23.05 -16.81 -11.14
CA ARG A 457 -23.52 -15.41 -11.21
C ARG A 457 -23.11 -14.62 -9.95
N ILE A 458 -21.83 -14.62 -9.60
CA ILE A 458 -21.29 -13.98 -8.38
C ILE A 458 -20.16 -12.99 -8.71
N ASP A 459 -19.97 -11.99 -7.86
CA ASP A 459 -18.76 -11.16 -7.84
C ASP A 459 -17.65 -11.85 -7.03
N PRO A 460 -16.38 -11.82 -7.49
CA PRO A 460 -15.22 -12.27 -6.72
C PRO A 460 -14.94 -11.26 -5.60
N LYS A 461 -15.75 -11.35 -4.55
CA LYS A 461 -15.75 -10.46 -3.40
C LYS A 461 -16.16 -11.20 -2.12
N VAL A 462 -15.57 -10.86 -0.99
CA VAL A 462 -15.92 -11.40 0.33
C VAL A 462 -16.86 -10.45 1.10
N LEU A 463 -17.83 -10.99 1.83
CA LEU A 463 -18.55 -10.26 2.89
C LEU A 463 -18.06 -10.75 4.25
N VAL A 464 -17.52 -9.85 5.07
CA VAL A 464 -17.00 -10.17 6.41
C VAL A 464 -17.93 -9.56 7.46
N PHE A 465 -18.55 -10.41 8.28
CA PHE A 465 -19.29 -9.98 9.47
C PHE A 465 -18.38 -9.94 10.69
N VAL A 466 -18.35 -8.77 11.32
CA VAL A 466 -17.57 -8.47 12.53
C VAL A 466 -18.50 -8.07 13.68
N GLU A 467 -18.07 -8.26 14.92
CA GLU A 467 -18.81 -7.83 16.11
C GLU A 467 -18.70 -6.32 16.34
N THR A 468 -17.57 -5.73 15.97
CA THR A 468 -17.31 -4.28 16.02
C THR A 468 -16.43 -3.86 14.85
N THR A 469 -16.40 -2.56 14.53
CA THR A 469 -15.51 -2.00 13.49
C THR A 469 -14.00 -2.08 13.81
N TYR A 470 -13.62 -2.59 14.98
CA TYR A 470 -12.24 -2.54 15.50
C TYR A 470 -11.68 -3.91 15.93
N SER A 471 -12.44 -4.99 15.77
CA SER A 471 -12.11 -6.34 16.21
C SER A 471 -10.74 -6.82 15.70
N GLY A 472 -10.04 -7.61 16.51
CA GLY A 472 -8.72 -8.15 16.16
C GLY A 472 -8.77 -9.11 14.97
N LEU A 473 -9.66 -10.10 15.03
CA LEU A 473 -9.78 -11.12 13.98
C LEU A 473 -10.32 -10.53 12.67
N GLY A 474 -11.32 -9.64 12.71
CA GLY A 474 -11.82 -8.92 11.54
C GLY A 474 -10.76 -8.05 10.88
N ARG A 475 -9.83 -7.49 11.67
CA ARG A 475 -8.63 -6.80 11.16
C ARG A 475 -7.66 -7.78 10.50
N ASP A 476 -7.29 -8.88 11.14
CA ASP A 476 -6.45 -9.94 10.54
C ASP A 476 -7.02 -10.45 9.20
N ILE A 477 -8.32 -10.75 9.17
CA ILE A 477 -9.06 -11.16 7.96
C ILE A 477 -8.96 -10.08 6.89
N ALA A 478 -9.24 -8.81 7.22
CA ALA A 478 -9.17 -7.71 6.28
C ALA A 478 -7.75 -7.48 5.74
N GLU A 479 -6.71 -7.58 6.58
CA GLU A 479 -5.32 -7.44 6.17
C GLU A 479 -4.89 -8.58 5.23
N LEU A 480 -5.28 -9.81 5.52
CA LEU A 480 -4.99 -10.98 4.69
C LEU A 480 -5.69 -10.90 3.31
N LEU A 481 -6.92 -10.37 3.28
CA LEU A 481 -7.66 -10.06 2.04
C LEU A 481 -6.95 -8.94 1.24
N VAL A 482 -6.48 -7.88 1.90
CA VAL A 482 -5.71 -6.79 1.26
C VAL A 482 -4.38 -7.28 0.67
N TYR A 483 -3.63 -8.13 1.39
CA TYR A 483 -2.40 -8.75 0.89
C TYR A 483 -2.64 -9.50 -0.42
N ASN A 484 -3.69 -10.32 -0.48
CA ASN A 484 -4.02 -11.15 -1.64
C ASN A 484 -4.85 -10.40 -2.71
N ARG A 485 -5.00 -9.06 -2.60
CA ARG A 485 -5.81 -8.19 -3.47
C ARG A 485 -7.29 -8.58 -3.60
N ILE A 486 -7.81 -9.36 -2.66
CA ILE A 486 -9.19 -9.81 -2.66
C ILE A 486 -10.11 -8.64 -2.27
N LYS A 487 -11.13 -8.36 -3.10
CA LYS A 487 -12.14 -7.34 -2.81
C LYS A 487 -13.02 -7.83 -1.67
N TYR A 488 -13.37 -6.94 -0.73
CA TYR A 488 -14.23 -7.30 0.40
C TYR A 488 -15.19 -6.18 0.80
N LYS A 489 -16.10 -6.48 1.73
CA LYS A 489 -16.86 -5.51 2.52
C LYS A 489 -16.89 -6.01 3.97
N ILE A 490 -16.66 -5.12 4.93
CA ILE A 490 -16.93 -5.37 6.35
C ILE A 490 -18.34 -4.88 6.66
N GLU A 491 -19.09 -5.64 7.46
CA GLU A 491 -20.34 -5.21 8.10
C GLU A 491 -20.31 -5.58 9.58
N VAL A 492 -20.82 -4.69 10.43
CA VAL A 492 -21.05 -5.02 11.84
C VAL A 492 -22.31 -5.88 11.94
N ALA A 493 -22.22 -7.03 12.62
CA ALA A 493 -23.33 -7.94 12.83
C ALA A 493 -24.47 -7.24 13.60
N GLY A 494 -25.60 -7.02 12.93
CA GLY A 494 -26.70 -6.19 13.43
C GLY A 494 -27.99 -6.37 12.63
N LYS A 495 -28.97 -5.48 12.86
CA LYS A 495 -30.39 -5.68 12.50
C LYS A 495 -30.73 -5.81 11.00
N SER A 496 -29.81 -5.55 10.07
CA SER A 496 -30.11 -5.57 8.64
C SER A 496 -28.90 -5.97 7.79
N LEU A 497 -29.06 -6.99 6.96
CA LEU A 497 -28.06 -7.38 5.96
C LEU A 497 -27.86 -6.28 4.89
N PRO A 498 -26.66 -6.18 4.29
CA PRO A 498 -26.46 -5.39 3.07
C PRO A 498 -27.21 -6.01 1.89
N SER A 499 -27.41 -5.25 0.81
CA SER A 499 -27.87 -5.85 -0.46
C SER A 499 -26.87 -6.93 -0.90
N LEU A 500 -27.35 -8.18 -0.93
CA LEU A 500 -26.59 -9.37 -1.32
C LEU A 500 -26.55 -9.55 -2.84
N THR A 501 -27.58 -9.10 -3.54
CA THR A 501 -27.69 -9.12 -5.01
C THR A 501 -27.65 -7.71 -5.60
N ASN A 502 -27.31 -7.64 -6.89
CA ASN A 502 -27.46 -6.51 -7.79
C ASN A 502 -27.99 -7.04 -9.13
N LEU A 503 -29.22 -6.65 -9.51
CA LEU A 503 -29.98 -7.31 -10.58
C LEU A 503 -30.06 -8.83 -10.34
N ASP A 504 -29.69 -9.67 -11.31
CA ASP A 504 -29.66 -11.14 -11.22
C ASP A 504 -28.31 -11.71 -10.74
N LYS A 505 -27.41 -10.85 -10.23
CA LYS A 505 -26.05 -11.22 -9.82
C LYS A 505 -25.85 -11.11 -8.31
N GLY A 506 -25.26 -12.14 -7.69
CA GLY A 506 -24.76 -12.10 -6.33
C GLY A 506 -23.50 -11.24 -6.21
N ARG A 507 -23.39 -10.47 -5.12
CA ARG A 507 -22.35 -9.46 -4.91
C ARG A 507 -21.17 -9.94 -4.07
N TYR A 508 -21.24 -11.17 -3.56
CA TYR A 508 -20.23 -11.79 -2.70
C TYR A 508 -20.14 -13.28 -3.03
N GLY A 509 -18.93 -13.79 -3.25
CA GLY A 509 -18.66 -15.19 -3.56
C GLY A 509 -18.37 -16.07 -2.33
N VAL A 510 -18.03 -15.47 -1.19
CA VAL A 510 -17.91 -16.13 0.13
C VAL A 510 -18.38 -15.18 1.22
N ILE A 511 -19.07 -15.73 2.23
CA ILE A 511 -19.40 -15.02 3.48
C ILE A 511 -18.45 -15.49 4.58
N VAL A 512 -17.94 -14.57 5.41
CA VAL A 512 -17.05 -14.87 6.53
C VAL A 512 -17.65 -14.29 7.81
N PHE A 513 -17.71 -15.08 8.88
CA PHE A 513 -18.08 -14.62 10.22
C PHE A 513 -16.87 -14.74 11.15
N GLU A 514 -16.42 -13.63 11.75
CA GLU A 514 -15.34 -13.67 12.77
C GLU A 514 -15.81 -14.32 14.09
N ASN A 515 -17.13 -14.31 14.33
CA ASN A 515 -17.79 -15.09 15.35
C ASN A 515 -19.01 -15.78 14.74
N LEU A 516 -18.97 -17.12 14.65
CA LEU A 516 -20.03 -17.96 14.14
C LEU A 516 -21.36 -17.78 14.91
N ASP A 517 -21.33 -17.41 16.20
CA ASP A 517 -22.56 -17.18 16.97
C ASP A 517 -23.44 -16.08 16.38
N LYS A 518 -22.85 -15.11 15.67
CA LYS A 518 -23.61 -14.06 14.96
C LYS A 518 -24.43 -14.62 13.79
N TYR A 519 -24.10 -15.82 13.29
CA TYR A 519 -24.87 -16.59 12.31
C TYR A 519 -25.85 -17.58 12.97
N LEU A 520 -25.51 -18.15 14.14
CA LEU A 520 -26.38 -19.05 14.92
C LEU A 520 -27.52 -18.32 15.68
N HIS A 521 -27.29 -17.03 15.97
CA HIS A 521 -28.20 -16.13 16.69
C HIS A 521 -28.73 -14.97 15.83
N MET A 522 -28.48 -15.01 14.52
CA MET A 522 -29.13 -14.12 13.56
C MET A 522 -30.66 -14.27 13.63
N ASP A 523 -31.40 -13.17 13.48
CA ASP A 523 -32.86 -13.24 13.43
C ASP A 523 -33.33 -14.06 12.24
N LYS A 524 -34.51 -14.69 12.38
CA LYS A 524 -35.03 -15.65 11.41
C LYS A 524 -35.10 -15.08 9.99
N TRP A 525 -35.47 -13.82 9.81
CA TRP A 525 -35.67 -13.22 8.50
C TRP A 525 -34.33 -12.95 7.78
N ASN A 526 -33.38 -12.30 8.45
CA ASN A 526 -32.04 -12.11 7.89
C ASN A 526 -31.37 -13.49 7.64
N ARG A 527 -31.55 -14.45 8.55
CA ARG A 527 -30.98 -15.81 8.42
C ARG A 527 -31.56 -16.56 7.21
N GLU A 528 -32.88 -16.58 7.03
CA GLU A 528 -33.54 -17.21 5.87
C GLU A 528 -33.16 -16.53 4.56
N LEU A 529 -33.00 -15.20 4.55
CA LEU A 529 -32.54 -14.44 3.37
C LEU A 529 -31.10 -14.78 2.99
N LEU A 530 -30.19 -14.88 3.98
CA LEU A 530 -28.79 -15.26 3.76
C LEU A 530 -28.67 -16.72 3.32
N ASP A 531 -29.36 -17.65 3.98
CA ASP A 531 -29.32 -19.07 3.61
C ASP A 531 -30.01 -19.34 2.26
N LYS A 532 -31.00 -18.53 1.85
CA LYS A 532 -31.51 -18.53 0.47
C LYS A 532 -30.44 -18.06 -0.51
N TYR A 533 -29.77 -16.94 -0.23
CA TYR A 533 -28.70 -16.41 -1.09
C TYR A 533 -27.56 -17.42 -1.27
N CYS A 534 -27.10 -18.05 -0.19
CA CYS A 534 -26.04 -19.05 -0.23
C CYS A 534 -26.38 -20.25 -1.13
N ARG A 535 -27.61 -20.77 -1.07
CA ARG A 535 -28.07 -21.86 -1.95
C ARG A 535 -28.27 -21.41 -3.40
N GLU A 536 -28.93 -20.27 -3.62
CA GLU A 536 -29.29 -19.76 -4.95
C GLU A 536 -28.07 -19.37 -5.80
N TYR A 537 -26.99 -18.89 -5.16
CA TYR A 537 -25.76 -18.44 -5.82
C TYR A 537 -24.56 -19.37 -5.60
N SER A 538 -24.75 -20.51 -4.93
CA SER A 538 -23.68 -21.45 -4.52
C SER A 538 -22.54 -20.78 -3.75
N VAL A 539 -22.89 -19.91 -2.79
CA VAL A 539 -21.94 -19.15 -1.96
C VAL A 539 -21.72 -19.87 -0.63
N GLY A 540 -20.47 -20.24 -0.35
CA GLY A 540 -20.09 -20.87 0.91
C GLY A 540 -19.83 -19.90 2.07
N ILE A 541 -19.74 -20.46 3.28
CA ILE A 541 -19.53 -19.71 4.54
C ILE A 541 -18.26 -20.16 5.26
N VAL A 542 -17.40 -19.23 5.66
CA VAL A 542 -16.34 -19.46 6.66
C VAL A 542 -16.81 -18.96 8.02
N GLY A 543 -16.66 -19.77 9.07
CA GLY A 543 -17.00 -19.38 10.44
C GLY A 543 -15.87 -19.66 11.41
N PHE A 544 -15.42 -18.65 12.13
CA PHE A 544 -14.56 -18.83 13.30
C PHE A 544 -15.43 -19.00 14.54
N VAL A 545 -15.15 -20.02 15.35
CA VAL A 545 -15.77 -20.15 16.68
C VAL A 545 -14.95 -19.29 17.65
N SER A 546 -15.60 -18.34 18.31
CA SER A 546 -14.93 -17.53 19.33
C SER A 546 -14.78 -18.33 20.63
N PRO A 547 -13.69 -18.11 21.39
CA PRO A 547 -13.58 -18.69 22.73
C PRO A 547 -14.66 -18.12 23.67
N SER A 548 -15.02 -18.91 24.67
CA SER A 548 -16.09 -18.63 25.63
C SER A 548 -15.50 -18.53 27.03
N GLU A 549 -16.01 -17.63 27.87
CA GLU A 549 -15.61 -17.58 29.29
C GLU A 549 -15.94 -18.91 30.01
N GLU A 550 -17.02 -19.58 29.60
CA GLU A 550 -17.35 -20.93 30.02
C GLU A 550 -16.66 -21.98 29.13
N THR A 551 -15.96 -22.93 29.75
CA THR A 551 -15.40 -24.10 29.05
C THR A 551 -16.51 -25.08 28.71
N LEU A 552 -16.91 -25.10 27.44
CA LEU A 552 -17.90 -26.03 26.91
C LEU A 552 -17.27 -27.41 26.72
N VAL A 553 -18.01 -28.46 27.06
CA VAL A 553 -17.62 -29.87 26.88
C VAL A 553 -18.79 -30.58 26.18
N ALA A 554 -18.54 -31.11 24.99
CA ALA A 554 -19.54 -31.74 24.12
C ALA A 554 -20.84 -30.92 23.92
N ALA A 555 -20.73 -29.59 23.90
CA ALA A 555 -21.89 -28.72 23.67
C ALA A 555 -22.31 -28.74 22.19
N GLN A 556 -23.59 -28.96 21.91
CA GLN A 556 -24.08 -29.00 20.52
C GLN A 556 -24.23 -27.59 19.95
N LEU A 557 -23.67 -27.34 18.76
CA LEU A 557 -23.89 -26.10 18.03
C LEU A 557 -25.34 -26.03 17.54
N LYS A 558 -26.02 -24.94 17.92
CA LYS A 558 -27.45 -24.72 17.68
C LYS A 558 -27.82 -24.86 16.20
N GLY A 559 -28.64 -25.87 15.89
CA GLY A 559 -29.13 -26.15 14.54
C GLY A 559 -28.22 -27.06 13.70
N PHE A 560 -27.14 -27.60 14.26
CA PHE A 560 -26.19 -28.47 13.55
C PHE A 560 -25.96 -29.79 14.32
N PRO A 561 -25.81 -30.94 13.63
CA PRO A 561 -25.36 -32.19 14.25
C PRO A 561 -23.82 -32.17 14.46
N LEU A 562 -23.35 -31.20 15.24
CA LEU A 562 -21.95 -30.85 15.45
C LEU A 562 -21.76 -30.39 16.89
N PHE A 563 -20.76 -30.93 17.57
CA PHE A 563 -20.46 -30.66 18.98
C PHE A 563 -19.09 -30.01 19.13
N VAL A 564 -18.95 -29.10 20.09
CA VAL A 564 -17.71 -28.35 20.36
C VAL A 564 -17.20 -28.57 21.79
N HIS A 565 -15.88 -28.48 21.94
CA HIS A 565 -15.20 -28.36 23.23
C HIS A 565 -14.27 -27.14 23.16
N THR A 566 -14.38 -26.19 24.08
CA THR A 566 -13.63 -24.91 24.05
C THR A 566 -12.45 -24.90 25.03
N ASN A 567 -11.64 -23.84 24.99
CA ASN A 567 -10.62 -23.50 25.98
C ASN A 567 -9.57 -24.61 26.21
N LEU A 568 -9.08 -25.22 25.13
CA LEU A 568 -8.07 -26.28 25.17
C LEU A 568 -6.65 -25.77 24.88
N ARG A 569 -5.68 -26.41 25.54
CA ARG A 569 -4.25 -26.33 25.20
C ARG A 569 -3.88 -27.46 24.25
N LEU A 570 -3.46 -27.09 23.05
CA LEU A 570 -3.18 -28.01 21.95
C LEU A 570 -1.72 -27.92 21.48
N ARG A 571 -1.26 -28.98 20.82
CA ARG A 571 0.11 -29.14 20.31
C ARG A 571 0.12 -30.02 19.05
N ASP A 572 1.23 -29.98 18.30
CA ASP A 572 1.56 -30.93 17.23
C ASP A 572 0.46 -31.08 16.14
N ALA A 573 0.14 -29.98 15.44
CA ALA A 573 -0.93 -29.93 14.43
C ALA A 573 -0.55 -30.64 13.11
N SER A 574 -1.52 -31.31 12.47
CA SER A 574 -1.34 -32.05 11.20
C SER A 574 -2.58 -31.93 10.29
N LEU A 575 -2.38 -31.98 8.98
CA LEU A 575 -3.44 -31.83 7.97
C LEU A 575 -3.93 -33.17 7.40
N ASN A 576 -5.21 -33.23 7.00
CA ASN A 576 -5.81 -34.34 6.27
C ASN A 576 -5.36 -34.33 4.78
N PRO A 577 -4.49 -35.26 4.32
CA PRO A 577 -4.01 -35.27 2.94
C PRO A 577 -5.06 -35.67 1.89
N ALA A 578 -6.23 -36.15 2.30
CA ALA A 578 -7.36 -36.43 1.42
C ALA A 578 -8.31 -35.23 1.26
N SER A 579 -8.20 -34.19 2.11
CA SER A 579 -9.16 -33.08 2.10
C SER A 579 -9.10 -32.30 0.77
N PRO A 580 -10.24 -32.15 0.06
CA PRO A 580 -10.30 -31.48 -1.24
C PRO A 580 -10.12 -29.97 -1.17
N VAL A 581 -9.88 -29.40 0.01
CA VAL A 581 -9.66 -27.96 0.25
C VAL A 581 -8.18 -27.57 0.09
N LEU A 582 -7.24 -28.50 0.27
CA LEU A 582 -5.80 -28.22 0.39
C LEU A 582 -5.12 -27.99 -0.97
N ARG A 583 -5.39 -26.83 -1.61
CA ARG A 583 -4.84 -26.44 -2.90
C ARG A 583 -3.51 -25.70 -2.77
N LEU A 584 -3.47 -24.59 -2.01
CA LEU A 584 -2.28 -23.82 -1.70
C LEU A 584 -1.42 -24.55 -0.68
N THR A 585 -2.06 -25.04 0.38
CA THR A 585 -1.45 -25.74 1.52
C THR A 585 -1.12 -27.19 1.14
N ARG A 586 -0.03 -27.73 1.67
CA ARG A 586 0.37 -29.13 1.49
C ARG A 586 0.27 -29.88 2.83
N ALA A 587 -0.47 -30.98 2.84
CA ALA A 587 -0.36 -31.99 3.88
C ALA A 587 0.88 -32.88 3.64
N GLY A 588 1.54 -33.30 4.72
CA GLY A 588 2.74 -34.14 4.66
C GLY A 588 3.68 -33.99 5.86
N GLU A 589 3.58 -32.86 6.57
CA GLU A 589 4.31 -32.59 7.81
C GLU A 589 3.38 -32.35 9.00
N THR A 590 3.98 -32.38 10.18
CA THR A 590 3.37 -31.99 11.47
C THR A 590 4.03 -30.70 11.97
N SER A 591 3.23 -29.73 12.40
CA SER A 591 3.69 -28.50 13.05
C SER A 591 3.92 -28.78 14.53
N TRP A 592 5.08 -29.36 14.84
CA TRP A 592 5.49 -29.76 16.19
C TRP A 592 5.62 -28.58 17.15
N GLY A 593 5.30 -28.81 18.42
CA GLY A 593 5.31 -27.81 19.49
C GLY A 593 3.91 -27.42 19.96
N ALA A 594 3.85 -26.53 20.96
CA ALA A 594 2.59 -25.98 21.44
C ALA A 594 1.98 -25.02 20.40
N LEU A 595 0.66 -25.07 20.23
CA LEU A 595 -0.07 -24.12 19.38
C LEU A 595 -0.26 -22.78 20.12
N PRO A 596 -0.40 -21.65 19.40
CA PRO A 596 -0.52 -20.34 20.04
C PRO A 596 -1.86 -20.17 20.75
N GLY A 597 -1.81 -19.83 22.04
CA GLY A 597 -2.99 -19.62 22.90
C GLY A 597 -3.51 -20.88 23.59
N ASP A 598 -4.32 -20.69 24.62
CA ASP A 598 -5.06 -21.73 25.36
C ASP A 598 -6.58 -21.64 25.16
N ASP A 599 -6.99 -20.85 24.16
CA ASP A 599 -8.36 -20.51 23.79
C ASP A 599 -8.94 -21.41 22.67
N TRP A 600 -8.35 -22.59 22.43
CA TRP A 600 -8.73 -23.43 21.27
C TRP A 600 -10.05 -24.17 21.45
N THR A 601 -10.85 -24.15 20.39
CA THR A 601 -12.03 -25.00 20.22
C THR A 601 -11.70 -26.20 19.32
N VAL A 602 -12.27 -27.36 19.63
CA VAL A 602 -12.20 -28.57 18.79
C VAL A 602 -13.58 -29.15 18.51
N PHE A 603 -13.72 -29.78 17.35
CA PHE A 603 -14.97 -30.26 16.80
C PHE A 603 -15.14 -31.78 16.92
N GLN A 604 -16.34 -32.23 17.27
CA GLN A 604 -16.77 -33.63 17.22
C GLN A 604 -18.06 -33.75 16.42
N HIS A 605 -18.09 -34.66 15.45
CA HIS A 605 -19.24 -34.86 14.56
C HIS A 605 -19.64 -36.33 14.50
N ASN A 606 -20.94 -36.58 14.34
CA ASN A 606 -21.54 -37.91 14.16
C ASN A 606 -22.28 -38.04 12.81
N HIS A 607 -22.03 -37.12 11.88
CA HIS A 607 -22.76 -36.98 10.62
C HIS A 607 -21.81 -36.86 9.42
N SER A 608 -22.20 -37.45 8.28
CA SER A 608 -21.39 -37.59 7.05
C SER A 608 -21.15 -36.30 6.28
N SER A 609 -21.83 -35.20 6.64
CA SER A 609 -21.57 -33.87 6.05
C SER A 609 -20.21 -33.32 6.46
N TYR A 610 -19.62 -33.83 7.55
CA TYR A 610 -18.44 -33.23 8.16
C TYR A 610 -17.18 -34.05 7.92
N GLU A 611 -16.08 -33.34 7.60
CA GLU A 611 -14.78 -33.93 7.33
C GLU A 611 -13.66 -33.07 7.94
N PRO A 612 -12.75 -33.62 8.76
CA PRO A 612 -11.61 -32.89 9.29
C PRO A 612 -10.66 -32.39 8.18
N ILE A 613 -10.22 -31.13 8.29
CA ILE A 613 -9.14 -30.56 7.46
C ILE A 613 -7.82 -30.56 8.26
N GLU A 614 -7.89 -30.19 9.53
CA GLU A 614 -6.75 -30.12 10.45
C GLU A 614 -7.08 -30.81 11.78
N TRP A 615 -6.09 -31.50 12.35
CA TRP A 615 -6.12 -32.04 13.70
C TRP A 615 -4.94 -31.53 14.53
N ALA A 616 -5.10 -31.52 15.86
CA ALA A 616 -4.03 -31.34 16.83
C ALA A 616 -4.12 -32.36 17.98
N GLN A 617 -3.07 -32.47 18.79
CA GLN A 617 -3.03 -33.29 20.00
C GLN A 617 -3.30 -32.42 21.24
N ARG A 618 -3.87 -32.99 22.30
CA ARG A 618 -3.98 -32.32 23.62
C ARG A 618 -2.58 -32.17 24.24
N ASN A 619 -2.32 -31.07 24.95
CA ASN A 619 -1.07 -30.94 25.69
C ASN A 619 -1.00 -31.96 26.85
N SER A 620 -0.04 -32.86 26.79
CA SER A 620 0.13 -33.97 27.75
C SER A 620 0.76 -33.57 29.09
N GLN A 621 1.15 -32.30 29.25
CA GLN A 621 1.68 -31.78 30.52
C GLN A 621 0.60 -31.25 31.47
N ASP A 622 -0.55 -30.80 30.94
CA ASP A 622 -1.66 -30.30 31.77
C ASP A 622 -2.55 -31.43 32.34
N TYR A 623 -2.42 -32.67 31.82
CA TYR A 623 -3.16 -33.85 32.27
C TYR A 623 -2.23 -35.07 32.38
N PRO A 624 -1.82 -35.48 33.60
CA PRO A 624 -1.18 -36.77 33.81
C PRO A 624 -2.05 -37.90 33.25
N SER A 625 -1.42 -38.91 32.65
CA SER A 625 -2.13 -40.00 31.97
C SER A 625 -3.12 -40.71 32.88
N ASP A 626 -4.41 -40.67 32.54
CA ASP A 626 -5.41 -41.59 33.09
C ASP A 626 -4.90 -43.03 32.94
N ALA A 627 -4.94 -43.79 34.02
CA ALA A 627 -4.27 -45.08 34.16
C ALA A 627 -4.99 -46.21 33.38
N GLY A 628 -4.96 -46.13 32.04
CA GLY A 628 -5.77 -46.99 31.16
C GLY A 628 -5.32 -47.09 29.70
N GLY A 629 -4.10 -46.65 29.36
CA GLY A 629 -3.47 -46.96 28.06
C GLY A 629 -4.21 -46.50 26.80
N GLN A 630 -5.10 -45.51 26.91
CA GLN A 630 -5.90 -45.05 25.78
C GLN A 630 -5.04 -44.37 24.72
N VAL A 631 -5.25 -44.74 23.46
CA VAL A 631 -4.67 -44.04 22.31
C VAL A 631 -5.22 -42.63 22.27
N HIS A 632 -4.37 -41.61 22.44
CA HIS A 632 -4.77 -40.21 22.30
C HIS A 632 -5.26 -39.94 20.87
N LEU A 633 -6.57 -39.88 20.69
CA LEU A 633 -7.18 -39.58 19.39
C LEU A 633 -6.89 -38.13 18.99
N PRO A 634 -6.59 -37.87 17.71
CA PRO A 634 -6.40 -36.51 17.19
C PRO A 634 -7.69 -35.69 17.28
N LEU A 635 -7.59 -34.45 17.76
CA LEU A 635 -8.72 -33.53 17.95
C LEU A 635 -8.84 -32.59 16.75
N THR A 636 -9.99 -32.55 16.10
CA THR A 636 -10.21 -31.72 14.90
C THR A 636 -10.26 -30.23 15.22
N THR A 637 -9.32 -29.44 14.69
CA THR A 637 -9.22 -27.98 14.88
C THR A 637 -9.83 -27.18 13.74
N VAL A 638 -9.86 -27.74 12.52
CA VAL A 638 -10.52 -27.13 11.35
C VAL A 638 -11.38 -28.19 10.65
N LEU A 639 -12.64 -27.86 10.37
CA LEU A 639 -13.66 -28.80 9.89
C LEU A 639 -14.35 -28.30 8.61
N GLN A 640 -14.47 -29.16 7.62
CA GLN A 640 -15.30 -28.95 6.43
C GLN A 640 -16.74 -29.40 6.68
N ASP A 641 -17.72 -28.62 6.22
CA ASP A 641 -19.11 -29.02 6.03
C ASP A 641 -19.40 -29.08 4.53
N HIS A 642 -19.69 -30.28 4.03
CA HIS A 642 -20.07 -30.54 2.65
C HIS A 642 -21.48 -30.02 2.31
N GLY A 643 -22.25 -29.55 3.29
CA GLY A 643 -23.60 -28.99 3.11
C GLY A 643 -24.69 -30.03 2.87
N GLN A 644 -24.48 -31.29 3.24
CA GLN A 644 -25.46 -32.38 3.04
C GLN A 644 -26.75 -32.17 3.86
N TYR A 645 -26.70 -31.36 4.94
CA TYR A 645 -27.84 -31.13 5.83
C TYR A 645 -28.80 -30.04 5.32
N ASP A 646 -28.27 -28.95 4.74
CA ASP A 646 -29.08 -27.78 4.35
C ASP A 646 -28.71 -27.15 3.00
N GLY A 647 -27.78 -27.74 2.25
CA GLY A 647 -27.34 -27.28 0.93
C GLY A 647 -26.30 -26.17 0.93
N ILE A 648 -25.71 -25.81 2.07
CA ILE A 648 -24.71 -24.74 2.17
C ILE A 648 -23.37 -25.33 2.61
N LYS A 649 -22.32 -25.16 1.78
CA LYS A 649 -20.96 -25.58 2.13
C LYS A 649 -20.32 -24.61 3.13
N ARG A 650 -19.61 -25.14 4.12
CA ARG A 650 -18.94 -24.33 5.15
C ARG A 650 -17.55 -24.86 5.51
N ILE A 651 -16.73 -23.98 6.07
CA ILE A 651 -15.48 -24.35 6.75
C ILE A 651 -15.43 -23.64 8.10
N PHE A 652 -15.23 -24.42 9.17
CA PHE A 652 -15.20 -23.95 10.54
C PHE A 652 -13.79 -23.99 11.11
N PHE A 653 -13.39 -22.90 11.77
CA PHE A 653 -12.10 -22.75 12.43
C PHE A 653 -12.28 -22.72 13.95
N GLY A 654 -11.54 -23.58 14.66
CA GLY A 654 -11.57 -23.69 16.12
C GLY A 654 -10.66 -22.69 16.85
N SER A 655 -9.83 -21.95 16.13
CA SER A 655 -9.10 -20.79 16.66
C SER A 655 -8.87 -19.74 15.58
N ASN A 656 -8.41 -18.57 16.00
CA ASN A 656 -8.19 -17.37 15.20
C ASN A 656 -6.98 -17.48 14.23
N LEU A 657 -6.67 -16.39 13.53
CA LEU A 657 -5.57 -16.31 12.55
C LEU A 657 -4.17 -16.04 13.16
N LYS A 658 -3.96 -16.19 14.47
CA LYS A 658 -2.60 -16.13 15.07
C LYS A 658 -1.74 -17.32 14.63
N PHE A 659 -2.33 -18.51 14.46
CA PHE A 659 -1.60 -19.66 13.93
C PHE A 659 -1.38 -19.48 12.42
N TRP A 660 -0.12 -19.57 11.97
CA TRP A 660 0.24 -19.30 10.58
C TRP A 660 -0.41 -20.29 9.60
N LEU A 661 -0.65 -21.54 10.01
CA LEU A 661 -1.28 -22.56 9.17
C LEU A 661 -2.76 -22.21 8.90
N HIS A 662 -3.49 -21.69 9.88
CA HIS A 662 -4.84 -21.17 9.68
C HIS A 662 -4.89 -20.05 8.63
N ARG A 663 -3.84 -19.25 8.45
CA ARG A 663 -3.78 -18.24 7.37
C ARG A 663 -3.71 -18.86 5.97
N LEU A 664 -3.08 -20.03 5.82
CA LEU A 664 -3.07 -20.79 4.58
C LEU A 664 -4.42 -21.47 4.34
N LEU A 665 -4.93 -22.17 5.36
CA LEU A 665 -6.23 -22.83 5.31
C LEU A 665 -7.39 -21.85 5.06
N PHE A 666 -7.29 -20.60 5.53
CA PHE A 666 -8.28 -19.56 5.23
C PHE A 666 -8.26 -19.15 3.74
N LEU A 667 -7.10 -19.00 3.12
CA LEU A 667 -6.99 -18.74 1.69
C LEU A 667 -7.47 -19.94 0.85
N ASP A 668 -7.21 -21.15 1.30
CA ASP A 668 -7.74 -22.38 0.69
C ASP A 668 -9.25 -22.51 0.88
N ALA A 669 -9.80 -22.13 2.03
CA ALA A 669 -11.23 -22.07 2.28
C ALA A 669 -11.93 -21.05 1.37
N LEU A 670 -11.38 -19.84 1.24
CA LEU A 670 -11.85 -18.85 0.27
C LEU A 670 -11.75 -19.39 -1.16
N SER A 671 -10.67 -20.10 -1.50
CA SER A 671 -10.48 -20.69 -2.82
C SER A 671 -11.50 -21.79 -3.12
N TYR A 672 -11.78 -22.67 -2.16
CA TYR A 672 -12.71 -23.80 -2.31
C TYR A 672 -14.16 -23.31 -2.38
N LEU A 673 -14.57 -22.49 -1.41
CA LEU A 673 -15.95 -21.99 -1.29
C LEU A 673 -16.34 -20.94 -2.35
N SER A 674 -15.36 -20.38 -3.07
CA SER A 674 -15.59 -19.51 -4.25
C SER A 674 -15.41 -20.20 -5.60
N HIS A 675 -15.23 -21.52 -5.63
CA HIS A 675 -14.98 -22.28 -6.86
C HIS A 675 -13.79 -21.70 -7.67
N GLY A 676 -12.69 -21.40 -6.96
CA GLY A 676 -11.45 -20.85 -7.51
C GLY A 676 -11.48 -19.35 -7.82
N GLN A 677 -12.62 -18.65 -7.74
CA GLN A 677 -12.72 -17.24 -8.13
C GLN A 677 -11.95 -16.26 -7.24
N LEU A 678 -11.72 -16.60 -5.98
CA LEU A 678 -10.89 -15.82 -5.04
C LEU A 678 -9.43 -16.32 -4.96
N SER A 679 -9.01 -17.21 -5.88
CA SER A 679 -7.71 -17.87 -5.79
C SER A 679 -6.63 -17.21 -6.67
N LEU A 680 -5.43 -17.03 -6.10
CA LEU A 680 -4.21 -16.78 -6.88
C LEU A 680 -3.77 -18.07 -7.60
N ASN A 681 -2.93 -17.93 -8.62
CA ASN A 681 -2.18 -19.07 -9.17
C ASN A 681 -1.19 -19.62 -8.12
N LEU A 682 -0.69 -20.84 -8.36
CA LEU A 682 0.30 -21.48 -7.48
C LEU A 682 1.75 -21.14 -7.87
N GLU A 683 1.99 -20.28 -8.86
CA GLU A 683 3.34 -19.91 -9.30
C GLU A 683 3.85 -18.70 -8.53
N ARG A 684 5.12 -18.73 -8.13
CA ARG A 684 5.80 -17.63 -7.43
C ARG A 684 7.12 -17.34 -8.10
N MET A 685 7.24 -16.13 -8.63
CA MET A 685 8.51 -15.61 -9.11
C MET A 685 9.30 -15.04 -7.94
N ILE A 686 10.58 -15.39 -7.85
CA ILE A 686 11.52 -14.91 -6.83
C ILE A 686 12.78 -14.37 -7.52
N LEU A 687 13.09 -13.11 -7.22
CA LEU A 687 14.37 -12.46 -7.50
C LEU A 687 14.96 -11.99 -6.16
N VAL A 688 16.29 -12.11 -6.01
CA VAL A 688 17.01 -11.59 -4.84
C VAL A 688 18.11 -10.67 -5.36
N ASP A 689 17.92 -9.38 -5.13
CA ASP A 689 18.83 -8.31 -5.49
C ASP A 689 19.78 -8.05 -4.31
N ILE A 690 21.08 -8.08 -4.56
CA ILE A 690 22.15 -7.78 -3.62
C ILE A 690 22.68 -6.38 -3.94
N ASP A 691 22.23 -5.38 -3.19
CA ASP A 691 22.73 -4.01 -3.27
C ASP A 691 24.14 -3.89 -2.64
N ASP A 692 24.74 -2.70 -2.72
CA ASP A 692 26.02 -2.34 -2.08
C ASP A 692 27.25 -3.17 -2.51
N ILE A 693 27.24 -3.81 -3.68
CA ILE A 693 28.43 -4.50 -4.20
C ILE A 693 29.56 -3.47 -4.42
N PHE A 694 30.70 -3.78 -3.78
CA PHE A 694 31.88 -2.92 -3.58
C PHE A 694 31.71 -1.73 -2.62
N VAL A 695 30.52 -1.39 -2.11
CA VAL A 695 30.32 -0.17 -1.29
C VAL A 695 30.81 -0.34 0.15
N GLY A 696 30.61 -1.53 0.74
CA GLY A 696 30.76 -1.77 2.19
C GLY A 696 32.12 -1.40 2.80
N GLU A 697 32.08 -0.92 4.04
CA GLU A 697 33.26 -0.51 4.81
C GLU A 697 34.22 -1.68 5.09
N LYS A 698 35.50 -1.35 5.28
CA LYS A 698 36.57 -2.31 5.59
C LYS A 698 36.23 -3.17 6.83
N GLY A 699 36.23 -4.49 6.67
CA GLY A 699 35.79 -5.46 7.67
C GLY A 699 34.34 -5.95 7.48
N THR A 700 33.58 -5.39 6.54
CA THR A 700 32.18 -5.76 6.24
C THR A 700 31.98 -6.39 4.86
N ARG A 701 33.04 -6.46 4.03
CA ARG A 701 32.96 -6.91 2.63
C ARG A 701 33.10 -8.43 2.52
N LEU A 702 32.83 -8.95 1.33
CA LEU A 702 32.96 -10.39 1.05
C LEU A 702 34.43 -10.79 0.93
N ARG A 703 34.77 -11.97 1.45
CA ARG A 703 36.05 -12.66 1.18
C ARG A 703 35.84 -13.74 0.12
N PRO A 704 36.91 -14.30 -0.49
CA PRO A 704 36.77 -15.40 -1.46
C PRO A 704 35.99 -16.61 -0.92
N ASP A 705 36.03 -16.87 0.39
CA ASP A 705 35.22 -17.94 1.00
C ASP A 705 33.70 -17.65 0.94
N ASP A 706 33.31 -16.37 1.11
CA ASP A 706 31.92 -15.93 1.07
C ASP A 706 31.36 -15.98 -0.35
N VAL A 707 32.15 -15.54 -1.34
CA VAL A 707 31.76 -15.59 -2.76
C VAL A 707 31.67 -17.05 -3.26
N ARG A 708 32.56 -17.95 -2.82
CA ARG A 708 32.41 -19.40 -3.09
C ARG A 708 31.11 -19.95 -2.49
N ALA A 709 30.77 -19.56 -1.26
CA ALA A 709 29.52 -19.98 -0.61
C ALA A 709 28.27 -19.39 -1.29
N LEU A 710 28.35 -18.16 -1.80
CA LEU A 710 27.32 -17.51 -2.60
C LEU A 710 27.01 -18.31 -3.88
N ILE A 711 28.05 -18.68 -4.65
CA ILE A 711 27.92 -19.49 -5.88
C ILE A 711 27.41 -20.92 -5.56
N ALA A 712 27.91 -21.54 -4.49
CA ALA A 712 27.47 -22.87 -4.06
C ALA A 712 25.98 -22.88 -3.65
N THR A 713 25.56 -21.92 -2.82
CA THR A 713 24.15 -21.79 -2.40
C THR A 713 23.25 -21.38 -3.55
N GLN A 714 23.71 -20.53 -4.48
CA GLN A 714 22.99 -20.22 -5.72
C GLN A 714 22.65 -21.50 -6.50
N LYS A 715 23.63 -22.39 -6.68
CA LYS A 715 23.45 -23.67 -7.40
C LYS A 715 22.51 -24.62 -6.66
N ILE A 716 22.50 -24.62 -5.32
CA ILE A 716 21.50 -25.34 -4.53
C ILE A 716 20.10 -24.73 -4.69
N ILE A 717 19.95 -23.41 -4.60
CA ILE A 717 18.65 -22.74 -4.76
C ILE A 717 18.11 -22.93 -6.20
N ALA A 718 18.94 -22.86 -7.23
CA ALA A 718 18.55 -23.08 -8.62
C ALA A 718 17.98 -24.49 -8.89
N SER A 719 18.34 -25.49 -8.08
CA SER A 719 17.74 -26.84 -8.13
C SER A 719 16.32 -26.91 -7.56
N MET A 720 15.95 -25.93 -6.72
CA MET A 720 14.64 -25.79 -6.07
C MET A 720 13.77 -24.69 -6.71
N VAL A 721 14.39 -23.74 -7.40
CA VAL A 721 13.79 -22.54 -8.02
C VAL A 721 14.42 -22.37 -9.41
N PRO A 722 13.85 -22.97 -10.48
CA PRO A 722 14.44 -22.93 -11.81
C PRO A 722 14.69 -21.50 -12.31
N GLY A 723 15.84 -21.30 -12.93
CA GLY A 723 16.31 -20.00 -13.42
C GLY A 723 16.93 -19.07 -12.37
N PHE A 724 16.96 -19.46 -11.08
CA PHE A 724 17.46 -18.58 -10.01
C PHE A 724 18.94 -18.22 -10.15
N ARG A 725 19.21 -16.92 -10.09
CA ARG A 725 20.55 -16.32 -9.93
C ARG A 725 20.44 -15.15 -8.94
N PHE A 726 21.50 -14.87 -8.20
CA PHE A 726 21.62 -13.61 -7.48
C PHE A 726 21.92 -12.48 -8.46
N ASN A 727 21.31 -11.32 -8.20
CA ASN A 727 21.39 -10.14 -9.04
C ASN A 727 22.17 -9.05 -8.30
N LEU A 728 23.31 -8.60 -8.84
CA LEU A 728 24.31 -7.83 -8.10
C LEU A 728 24.29 -6.34 -8.49
N GLY A 729 23.99 -5.49 -7.50
CA GLY A 729 23.92 -4.04 -7.62
C GLY A 729 25.25 -3.37 -7.27
N PHE A 730 26.00 -2.92 -8.27
CA PHE A 730 27.38 -2.47 -8.09
C PHE A 730 27.57 -0.95 -8.16
N SER A 731 28.51 -0.46 -7.33
CA SER A 731 29.02 0.92 -7.33
C SER A 731 30.54 0.91 -7.46
N GLY A 732 31.04 0.99 -8.69
CA GLY A 732 32.46 0.73 -9.00
C GLY A 732 33.46 1.69 -8.34
N LYS A 733 33.03 2.86 -7.82
CA LYS A 733 33.92 3.83 -7.18
C LYS A 733 34.71 3.25 -6.00
N TYR A 734 34.11 2.27 -5.31
CA TYR A 734 34.57 1.68 -4.06
C TYR A 734 35.21 0.29 -4.23
N PHE A 735 35.45 -0.14 -5.48
CA PHE A 735 36.25 -1.34 -5.76
C PHE A 735 37.61 -1.27 -5.06
N HIS A 736 38.07 -2.38 -4.47
CA HIS A 736 39.36 -2.48 -3.75
C HIS A 736 39.55 -1.57 -2.52
N HIS A 737 38.48 -1.04 -1.91
CA HIS A 737 38.57 -0.20 -0.70
C HIS A 737 38.62 -1.01 0.63
N GLY A 738 38.85 -2.32 0.59
CA GLY A 738 38.85 -3.22 1.76
C GLY A 738 40.23 -3.54 2.35
N THR A 739 40.29 -4.61 3.13
CA THR A 739 41.54 -5.36 3.41
C THR A 739 42.02 -6.12 2.17
N ARG A 740 43.27 -6.62 2.19
CA ARG A 740 43.79 -7.52 1.14
C ARG A 740 42.88 -8.73 0.89
N GLU A 741 42.30 -9.30 1.94
CA GLU A 741 41.40 -10.47 1.82
C GLU A 741 40.04 -10.12 1.23
N GLU A 742 39.52 -8.92 1.52
CA GLU A 742 38.28 -8.41 0.95
C GLU A 742 38.46 -7.98 -0.52
N ASN A 743 39.60 -7.38 -0.86
CA ASN A 743 39.92 -7.02 -2.25
C ASN A 743 40.06 -8.28 -3.14
N LEU A 744 40.63 -9.36 -2.60
CA LEU A 744 40.60 -10.67 -3.27
C LEU A 744 39.16 -11.23 -3.41
N GLY A 745 38.23 -10.84 -2.54
CA GLY A 745 36.81 -11.13 -2.66
C GLY A 745 36.14 -10.31 -3.78
N ASP A 746 36.45 -9.01 -3.87
CA ASP A 746 36.05 -8.14 -4.98
C ASP A 746 36.57 -8.71 -6.33
N ASP A 747 37.84 -9.12 -6.38
CA ASP A 747 38.44 -9.77 -7.56
C ASP A 747 37.73 -11.07 -7.92
N PHE A 748 37.42 -11.90 -6.92
CA PHE A 748 36.78 -13.20 -7.16
C PHE A 748 35.30 -13.06 -7.56
N LEU A 749 34.62 -11.95 -7.21
CA LEU A 749 33.33 -11.59 -7.83
C LEU A 749 33.51 -11.31 -9.32
N LEU A 750 34.50 -10.50 -9.70
CA LEU A 750 34.71 -10.12 -11.10
C LEU A 750 35.18 -11.29 -11.98
N GLN A 751 36.03 -12.17 -11.45
CA GLN A 751 36.41 -13.44 -12.08
C GLN A 751 35.20 -14.37 -12.35
N ASN A 752 34.08 -14.16 -11.64
CA ASN A 752 32.85 -14.95 -11.75
C ASN A 752 31.66 -14.13 -12.27
N VAL A 753 31.87 -13.02 -13.00
CA VAL A 753 30.78 -12.23 -13.63
C VAL A 753 29.70 -13.09 -14.32
N PRO A 754 30.05 -14.12 -15.13
CA PRO A 754 29.06 -14.98 -15.81
C PRO A 754 28.26 -15.91 -14.88
N GLU A 755 28.60 -16.04 -13.59
CA GLU A 755 27.82 -16.80 -12.60
C GLU A 755 26.60 -16.01 -12.07
N PHE A 756 26.57 -14.68 -12.24
CA PHE A 756 25.56 -13.78 -11.68
C PHE A 756 24.74 -13.05 -12.76
N THR A 757 23.69 -12.32 -12.35
CA THR A 757 23.15 -11.19 -13.11
C THR A 757 23.54 -9.88 -12.42
N TRP A 758 23.49 -8.75 -13.15
CA TRP A 758 24.05 -7.49 -12.67
C TRP A 758 23.15 -6.28 -13.00
N PHE A 759 23.19 -5.26 -12.14
CA PHE A 759 22.55 -3.97 -12.36
C PHE A 759 23.37 -2.80 -11.79
N SER A 760 23.24 -1.64 -12.40
CA SER A 760 23.92 -0.43 -11.93
C SER A 760 23.27 0.11 -10.65
N HIS A 761 24.08 0.36 -9.62
CA HIS A 761 23.65 1.01 -8.36
C HIS A 761 24.27 2.42 -8.19
N MET A 762 24.60 3.07 -9.31
CA MET A 762 25.32 4.35 -9.43
C MET A 762 26.79 4.31 -8.97
N TRP A 763 27.59 5.26 -9.44
CA TRP A 763 29.05 5.25 -9.23
C TRP A 763 29.47 5.41 -7.76
N LYS A 764 29.05 6.50 -7.11
CA LYS A 764 29.39 6.85 -5.72
C LYS A 764 28.37 6.37 -4.67
N HIS A 765 27.46 5.45 -5.01
CA HIS A 765 26.29 5.12 -4.17
C HIS A 765 25.51 6.37 -3.67
N GLN A 766 25.53 7.47 -4.44
CA GLN A 766 24.95 8.75 -4.03
C GLN A 766 23.46 8.84 -4.41
N GLN A 767 22.63 9.28 -3.46
CA GLN A 767 21.17 9.31 -3.60
C GLN A 767 20.70 10.34 -4.67
N PRO A 768 19.89 9.95 -5.69
CA PRO A 768 19.53 10.82 -6.81
C PRO A 768 18.88 12.17 -6.48
N HIS A 769 18.12 12.27 -5.39
CA HIS A 769 17.47 13.52 -4.98
C HIS A 769 18.45 14.65 -4.59
N LEU A 770 19.74 14.33 -4.43
CA LEU A 770 20.82 15.28 -4.17
C LEU A 770 21.38 15.92 -5.47
N TYR A 771 20.86 15.54 -6.64
CA TYR A 771 21.25 16.07 -7.93
C TYR A 771 20.10 16.85 -8.58
N ASP A 772 20.17 18.17 -8.53
CA ASP A 772 19.25 19.06 -9.26
C ASP A 772 19.76 19.38 -10.68
N ASN A 773 20.85 18.75 -11.13
CA ASN A 773 21.45 18.92 -12.45
C ASN A 773 21.58 17.58 -13.20
N LEU A 774 20.91 17.48 -14.36
CA LEU A 774 20.88 16.27 -15.20
C LEU A 774 22.25 15.87 -15.74
N THR A 775 23.05 16.83 -16.23
CA THR A 775 24.37 16.57 -16.82
C THR A 775 25.33 16.00 -15.77
N LEU A 776 25.29 16.51 -14.54
CA LEU A 776 26.07 15.98 -13.43
C LEU A 776 25.67 14.53 -13.10
N LEU A 777 24.37 14.26 -12.93
CA LEU A 777 23.89 12.89 -12.66
C LEU A 777 24.26 11.91 -13.79
N MET A 778 24.14 12.33 -15.05
CA MET A 778 24.53 11.53 -16.21
C MET A 778 26.04 11.22 -16.21
N SER A 779 26.89 12.20 -15.88
CA SER A 779 28.35 12.00 -15.83
C SER A 779 28.77 10.98 -14.76
N GLU A 780 28.15 11.01 -13.58
CA GLU A 780 28.34 9.99 -12.54
C GLU A 780 27.84 8.60 -12.99
N MET A 781 26.69 8.53 -13.69
CA MET A 781 26.22 7.26 -14.25
C MET A 781 27.14 6.70 -15.34
N GLN A 782 27.78 7.57 -16.13
CA GLN A 782 28.74 7.18 -17.19
C GLN A 782 30.02 6.58 -16.61
N LEU A 783 30.50 7.04 -15.44
CA LEU A 783 31.64 6.43 -14.75
C LEU A 783 31.34 4.98 -14.31
N ASN A 784 30.15 4.72 -13.76
CA ASN A 784 29.75 3.34 -13.43
C ASN A 784 29.57 2.46 -14.69
N HIS A 785 29.19 3.06 -15.83
CA HIS A 785 29.09 2.34 -17.11
C HIS A 785 30.46 2.03 -17.71
N ALA A 786 31.44 2.94 -17.59
CA ALA A 786 32.82 2.69 -18.03
C ALA A 786 33.44 1.53 -17.25
N PHE A 787 33.33 1.54 -15.92
CA PHE A 787 33.76 0.45 -15.04
C PHE A 787 33.09 -0.90 -15.40
N ALA A 788 31.80 -0.89 -15.75
CA ALA A 788 31.10 -2.09 -16.18
C ALA A 788 31.68 -2.68 -17.48
N VAL A 789 31.96 -1.83 -18.47
CA VAL A 789 32.59 -2.25 -19.74
C VAL A 789 34.02 -2.76 -19.53
N GLU A 790 34.81 -2.08 -18.69
CA GLU A 790 36.19 -2.46 -18.35
C GLU A 790 36.26 -3.85 -17.69
N HIS A 791 35.35 -4.14 -16.76
CA HIS A 791 35.27 -5.42 -16.06
C HIS A 791 34.28 -6.44 -16.67
N GLN A 792 33.86 -6.23 -17.92
CA GLN A 792 32.99 -7.15 -18.70
C GLN A 792 31.62 -7.44 -18.05
N ILE A 793 31.15 -6.56 -17.17
CA ILE A 793 29.83 -6.63 -16.54
C ILE A 793 28.75 -6.25 -17.59
N PRO A 794 27.68 -7.05 -17.77
CA PRO A 794 26.61 -6.75 -18.73
C PRO A 794 25.93 -5.39 -18.47
N THR A 795 25.89 -4.54 -19.50
CA THR A 795 25.28 -3.20 -19.44
C THR A 795 23.86 -3.12 -20.02
N ASP A 796 23.38 -4.19 -20.64
CA ASP A 796 22.12 -4.26 -21.40
C ASP A 796 20.91 -4.78 -20.60
N SER A 797 21.08 -5.05 -19.29
CA SER A 797 20.06 -5.67 -18.43
C SER A 797 18.73 -4.89 -18.34
N GLY A 798 18.74 -3.60 -18.66
CA GLY A 798 17.57 -2.71 -18.63
C GLY A 798 16.98 -2.50 -17.23
N TYR A 799 17.72 -2.91 -16.19
CA TYR A 799 17.35 -2.82 -14.78
C TYR A 799 18.42 -2.03 -14.00
N SER A 800 17.95 -1.16 -13.11
CA SER A 800 18.79 -0.42 -12.17
C SER A 800 17.94 -0.10 -10.94
N ILE A 801 18.60 0.08 -9.80
CA ILE A 801 17.99 0.48 -8.54
C ILE A 801 18.81 1.67 -8.05
N SER A 802 18.15 2.74 -7.59
CA SER A 802 18.87 3.88 -7.03
C SER A 802 19.31 3.63 -5.59
N PRO A 803 20.46 4.19 -5.16
CA PRO A 803 20.87 4.23 -3.77
C PRO A 803 19.75 4.64 -2.82
N HIS A 804 19.47 3.79 -1.83
CA HIS A 804 18.37 3.95 -0.89
C HIS A 804 17.01 4.24 -1.54
N HIS A 805 16.70 3.69 -2.72
CA HIS A 805 15.45 3.90 -3.50
C HIS A 805 15.08 5.36 -3.84
N SER A 806 15.98 6.31 -3.57
CA SER A 806 15.71 7.74 -3.71
C SER A 806 15.46 8.12 -5.16
N GLY A 807 14.46 8.98 -5.39
CA GLY A 807 14.08 9.45 -6.72
C GLY A 807 13.26 8.48 -7.56
N VAL A 808 13.12 7.19 -7.17
CA VAL A 808 12.12 6.29 -7.77
C VAL A 808 10.74 6.67 -7.26
N TYR A 809 10.60 6.74 -5.94
CA TYR A 809 9.45 7.31 -5.25
C TYR A 809 9.86 7.97 -3.92
N PRO A 810 9.48 9.24 -3.65
CA PRO A 810 8.87 10.19 -4.57
C PRO A 810 9.68 10.35 -5.85
N ALA A 811 9.00 10.47 -6.99
CA ALA A 811 9.66 10.50 -8.29
C ALA A 811 10.53 11.76 -8.42
N HIS A 812 11.75 11.61 -8.95
CA HIS A 812 12.65 12.69 -9.31
C HIS A 812 12.91 12.60 -10.81
N GLU A 813 12.30 13.50 -11.59
CA GLU A 813 12.23 13.36 -13.06
C GLU A 813 13.61 13.21 -13.73
N ILE A 814 14.62 13.89 -13.17
CA ILE A 814 16.02 13.86 -13.60
C ILE A 814 16.60 12.43 -13.56
N LEU A 815 16.20 11.60 -12.59
CA LEU A 815 16.64 10.20 -12.49
C LEU A 815 16.09 9.37 -13.66
N TYR A 816 14.79 9.47 -13.94
CA TYR A 816 14.12 8.74 -15.01
C TYR A 816 14.66 9.13 -16.40
N GLU A 817 15.12 10.37 -16.58
CA GLU A 817 15.76 10.81 -17.82
C GLU A 817 17.22 10.34 -17.94
N ALA A 818 18.03 10.48 -16.88
CA ALA A 818 19.43 10.03 -16.88
C ALA A 818 19.54 8.51 -17.10
N TRP A 819 18.71 7.73 -16.41
CA TRP A 819 18.66 6.27 -16.55
C TRP A 819 18.38 5.81 -17.98
N LYS A 820 17.48 6.47 -18.71
CA LYS A 820 17.25 6.16 -20.13
C LYS A 820 18.46 6.49 -20.99
N LYS A 821 19.03 7.70 -20.81
CA LYS A 821 20.11 8.22 -21.65
C LYS A 821 21.43 7.48 -21.49
N VAL A 822 21.72 6.95 -20.29
CA VAL A 822 23.00 6.28 -19.99
C VAL A 822 22.89 4.76 -19.93
N TRP A 823 21.76 4.21 -19.48
CA TRP A 823 21.60 2.77 -19.19
C TRP A 823 20.40 2.11 -19.89
N ASN A 824 19.63 2.85 -20.71
CA ASN A 824 18.44 2.34 -21.41
C ASN A 824 17.43 1.60 -20.48
N ILE A 825 17.29 2.08 -19.24
CA ILE A 825 16.47 1.40 -18.21
C ILE A 825 15.00 1.33 -18.63
N LYS A 826 14.44 0.13 -18.44
CA LYS A 826 13.03 -0.22 -18.66
C LYS A 826 12.33 -0.62 -17.36
N VAL A 827 13.07 -1.09 -16.36
CA VAL A 827 12.54 -1.55 -15.07
C VAL A 827 13.38 -1.00 -13.90
N THR A 828 12.72 -0.67 -12.80
CA THR A 828 13.33 -0.47 -11.47
C THR A 828 12.41 -1.11 -10.42
N SER A 829 12.90 -1.28 -9.18
CA SER A 829 12.05 -1.62 -8.03
C SER A 829 12.16 -0.57 -6.92
N THR A 830 11.13 -0.48 -6.08
CA THR A 830 11.15 0.34 -4.87
C THR A 830 10.26 -0.24 -3.78
N GLU A 831 10.66 -0.09 -2.53
CA GLU A 831 9.81 -0.36 -1.38
C GLU A 831 8.94 0.82 -0.93
N GLU A 832 9.18 2.01 -1.47
CA GLU A 832 8.63 3.28 -0.98
C GLU A 832 7.20 3.56 -1.49
N TYR A 833 6.76 2.93 -2.58
CA TYR A 833 5.50 3.28 -3.28
C TYR A 833 4.31 2.36 -2.94
N PRO A 834 3.11 2.93 -2.65
CA PRO A 834 2.80 4.35 -2.47
C PRO A 834 3.19 4.88 -1.07
N HIS A 835 3.48 3.97 -0.13
CA HIS A 835 3.99 4.23 1.21
C HIS A 835 4.99 3.13 1.58
N LEU A 836 6.03 3.45 2.36
CA LEU A 836 7.01 2.46 2.83
C LEU A 836 6.34 1.34 3.66
N ARG A 837 5.32 1.71 4.44
CA ARG A 837 4.55 0.83 5.33
C ARG A 837 3.04 1.14 5.25
N PRO A 838 2.16 0.17 5.55
CA PRO A 838 2.45 -1.27 5.73
C PRO A 838 2.72 -1.97 4.39
N ALA A 839 3.64 -2.94 4.37
CA ALA A 839 4.15 -3.54 3.12
C ALA A 839 3.07 -4.15 2.21
N ARG A 840 1.94 -4.64 2.78
CA ARG A 840 0.74 -5.11 2.04
C ARG A 840 0.15 -4.09 1.06
N LEU A 841 0.42 -2.80 1.24
CA LEU A 841 -0.04 -1.71 0.38
C LEU A 841 0.96 -1.32 -0.72
N ARG A 842 2.16 -1.92 -0.78
CA ARG A 842 3.13 -1.65 -1.86
C ARG A 842 2.59 -2.12 -3.22
N ARG A 843 2.75 -1.32 -4.27
CA ARG A 843 2.12 -1.54 -5.59
C ARG A 843 3.13 -1.32 -6.73
N GLY A 844 2.76 -1.67 -7.95
CA GLY A 844 3.49 -1.25 -9.15
C GLY A 844 3.01 0.10 -9.67
N PHE A 845 3.79 0.73 -10.54
CA PHE A 845 3.34 1.79 -11.46
C PHE A 845 4.24 1.89 -12.69
N ILE A 846 3.76 2.52 -13.77
CA ILE A 846 4.60 2.88 -14.91
C ILE A 846 4.76 4.40 -14.94
N HIS A 847 6.00 4.90 -14.87
CA HIS A 847 6.30 6.32 -15.02
C HIS A 847 7.38 6.55 -16.07
N ARG A 848 7.18 7.54 -16.94
CA ARG A 848 8.03 7.80 -18.12
C ARG A 848 8.37 6.53 -18.94
N ASN A 849 7.48 5.56 -19.06
CA ASN A 849 7.72 4.25 -19.71
C ASN A 849 8.78 3.37 -19.02
N ILE A 850 9.17 3.66 -17.78
CA ILE A 850 9.90 2.75 -16.89
C ILE A 850 8.87 2.06 -16.00
N MET A 851 8.91 0.73 -15.96
CA MET A 851 8.09 -0.11 -15.10
C MET A 851 8.70 -0.15 -13.69
N VAL A 852 7.94 0.30 -12.70
CA VAL A 852 8.35 0.30 -11.29
C VAL A 852 7.63 -0.82 -10.55
N LEU A 853 8.40 -1.73 -9.94
CA LEU A 853 7.88 -2.90 -9.22
C LEU A 853 8.00 -2.72 -7.70
N PRO A 854 7.04 -3.24 -6.90
CA PRO A 854 7.15 -3.21 -5.46
C PRO A 854 8.25 -4.17 -5.00
N ARG A 855 9.20 -3.66 -4.21
CA ARG A 855 10.28 -4.44 -3.59
C ARG A 855 9.89 -4.92 -2.19
N GLN A 856 10.37 -6.10 -1.83
CA GLN A 856 10.08 -6.76 -0.55
C GLN A 856 11.31 -6.76 0.36
N THR A 857 11.06 -6.60 1.66
CA THR A 857 12.07 -6.74 2.73
C THR A 857 12.14 -8.20 3.18
N CYS A 858 13.32 -8.65 3.62
CA CYS A 858 13.54 -10.02 4.09
C CYS A 858 13.88 -10.12 5.60
N GLY A 859 13.76 -9.03 6.36
CA GLY A 859 14.13 -8.95 7.78
C GLY A 859 15.62 -8.72 8.05
N LEU A 860 16.48 -8.83 7.04
CA LEU A 860 17.92 -8.54 7.13
C LEU A 860 18.20 -7.07 6.80
N PHE A 861 18.99 -6.40 7.64
CA PHE A 861 19.43 -5.01 7.45
C PHE A 861 20.91 -4.95 7.07
N THR A 862 21.39 -3.80 6.56
CA THR A 862 22.80 -3.59 6.14
C THR A 862 23.85 -3.95 7.20
N HIS A 863 23.54 -3.82 8.48
CA HIS A 863 24.44 -4.12 9.61
C HIS A 863 24.29 -5.57 10.13
N THR A 864 23.32 -6.34 9.62
CA THR A 864 22.96 -7.67 10.12
C THR A 864 23.85 -8.72 9.45
N MET A 865 25.11 -8.79 9.92
CA MET A 865 26.16 -9.72 9.46
C MET A 865 26.36 -10.95 10.35
N TYR A 866 25.90 -10.89 11.59
CA TYR A 866 26.12 -11.91 12.62
C TYR A 866 24.79 -12.33 13.26
N ILE A 867 24.59 -13.61 13.53
CA ILE A 867 23.30 -14.13 14.03
C ILE A 867 22.94 -13.54 15.40
N ASP A 868 23.94 -13.37 16.27
CA ASP A 868 23.80 -12.75 17.60
C ASP A 868 23.51 -11.24 17.55
N ARG A 869 23.63 -10.62 16.37
CA ARG A 869 23.25 -9.22 16.11
C ARG A 869 21.96 -9.07 15.30
N TYR A 870 21.27 -10.17 15.00
CA TYR A 870 19.91 -10.11 14.46
C TYR A 870 18.95 -9.58 15.54
N PRO A 871 18.02 -8.65 15.25
CA PRO A 871 17.06 -8.15 16.24
C PRO A 871 16.17 -9.28 16.80
N GLY A 872 16.38 -9.66 18.07
CA GLY A 872 15.73 -10.82 18.69
C GLY A 872 16.43 -12.16 18.47
N GLY A 873 17.65 -12.17 17.96
CA GLY A 873 18.50 -13.35 17.80
C GLY A 873 17.97 -14.38 16.80
N ARG A 874 18.51 -15.60 16.88
CA ARG A 874 18.16 -16.69 15.97
C ARG A 874 16.66 -16.97 15.93
N ASP A 875 16.02 -17.04 17.08
CA ASP A 875 14.62 -17.47 17.18
C ASP A 875 13.68 -16.55 16.40
N LYS A 876 13.96 -15.24 16.34
CA LYS A 876 13.17 -14.29 15.53
C LYS A 876 13.46 -14.33 14.03
N LEU A 877 14.66 -14.74 13.62
CA LEU A 877 14.93 -15.03 12.21
C LEU A 877 14.22 -16.34 11.80
N ASP A 878 14.31 -17.37 12.63
CA ASP A 878 13.71 -18.67 12.39
C ASP A 878 12.17 -18.63 12.44
N GLU A 879 11.57 -17.77 13.26
CA GLU A 879 10.12 -17.44 13.27
C GLU A 879 9.67 -16.80 11.95
N SER A 880 10.42 -15.83 11.42
CA SER A 880 10.11 -15.18 10.14
C SER A 880 10.15 -16.15 8.95
N ILE A 881 11.06 -17.12 9.01
CA ILE A 881 11.24 -18.20 8.04
C ILE A 881 10.14 -19.28 8.15
N GLN A 882 9.76 -19.66 9.37
CA GLN A 882 8.87 -20.79 9.66
C GLN A 882 7.43 -20.34 9.93
N GLY A 883 6.76 -19.86 8.88
CA GLY A 883 5.37 -19.41 8.95
C GLY A 883 5.18 -17.91 9.19
N GLY A 884 6.23 -17.19 9.60
CA GLY A 884 6.22 -15.74 9.84
C GLY A 884 6.30 -14.86 8.58
N GLU A 885 6.82 -13.64 8.74
CA GLU A 885 6.72 -12.56 7.74
C GLU A 885 7.33 -12.90 6.38
N LEU A 886 8.54 -13.46 6.34
CA LEU A 886 9.20 -13.78 5.06
C LEU A 886 8.46 -14.90 4.31
N PHE A 887 8.01 -15.93 5.03
CA PHE A 887 7.17 -16.99 4.47
C PHE A 887 5.86 -16.43 3.92
N GLN A 888 5.11 -15.68 4.73
CA GLN A 888 3.82 -15.07 4.34
C GLN A 888 3.98 -14.13 3.14
N THR A 889 5.07 -13.36 3.07
CA THR A 889 5.38 -12.48 1.94
C THR A 889 5.46 -13.25 0.62
N ILE A 890 6.19 -14.37 0.58
CA ILE A 890 6.31 -15.22 -0.62
C ILE A 890 4.98 -15.92 -0.94
N VAL A 891 4.21 -16.33 0.08
CA VAL A 891 2.90 -16.96 -0.14
C VAL A 891 1.91 -15.98 -0.78
N TYR A 892 1.84 -14.73 -0.33
CA TYR A 892 0.79 -13.78 -0.77
C TYR A 892 1.11 -13.02 -2.07
N ASN A 893 2.38 -12.90 -2.48
CA ASN A 893 2.78 -12.15 -3.67
C ASN A 893 3.18 -13.09 -4.83
N PRO A 894 2.49 -13.06 -6.00
CA PRO A 894 2.88 -13.84 -7.19
C PRO A 894 4.29 -13.54 -7.72
N ILE A 895 4.80 -12.33 -7.48
CA ILE A 895 6.12 -11.86 -7.90
C ILE A 895 6.80 -11.20 -6.68
N ASN A 896 8.02 -11.64 -6.37
CA ASN A 896 8.81 -11.19 -5.24
C ASN A 896 10.19 -10.75 -5.72
N ILE A 897 10.59 -9.54 -5.35
CA ILE A 897 11.90 -8.95 -5.58
C ILE A 897 12.44 -8.53 -4.22
N PHE A 898 13.28 -9.36 -3.62
CA PHE A 898 13.82 -9.09 -2.29
C PHE A 898 15.04 -8.19 -2.35
N MET A 899 15.05 -7.21 -1.44
CA MET A 899 16.22 -6.41 -1.11
C MET A 899 17.11 -7.17 -0.11
N THR A 900 18.39 -7.28 -0.45
CA THR A 900 19.50 -7.63 0.45
C THR A 900 20.69 -6.73 0.11
N HIS A 901 21.73 -6.73 0.95
CA HIS A 901 22.94 -5.96 0.72
C HIS A 901 24.17 -6.88 0.82
N MET A 902 25.28 -6.50 0.19
CA MET A 902 26.53 -7.27 0.15
C MET A 902 26.93 -7.86 1.52
N SER A 903 26.86 -7.06 2.59
CA SER A 903 27.21 -7.46 3.95
C SER A 903 26.41 -8.64 4.50
N ASN A 904 25.17 -8.87 4.05
CA ASN A 904 24.34 -9.99 4.51
C ASN A 904 24.85 -11.37 4.04
N TYR A 905 25.84 -11.39 3.14
CA TYR A 905 26.47 -12.58 2.59
C TYR A 905 27.89 -12.82 3.13
N GLY A 906 28.45 -11.87 3.89
CA GLY A 906 29.71 -12.03 4.63
C GLY A 906 29.53 -12.69 6.01
N SER A 907 30.65 -13.00 6.67
CA SER A 907 30.72 -13.52 8.04
C SER A 907 29.84 -14.77 8.31
N ASP A 908 28.67 -14.61 8.96
CA ASP A 908 27.73 -15.70 9.24
C ASP A 908 26.81 -16.04 8.04
N ARG A 909 26.83 -15.22 6.99
CA ARG A 909 26.13 -15.45 5.70
C ARG A 909 24.61 -15.56 5.83
N LEU A 910 24.02 -14.72 6.68
CA LEU A 910 22.62 -14.82 7.08
C LEU A 910 21.63 -14.84 5.91
N ALA A 911 21.91 -14.14 4.80
CA ALA A 911 21.05 -14.19 3.61
C ALA A 911 21.02 -15.58 2.95
N LEU A 912 22.15 -16.30 2.90
CA LEU A 912 22.23 -17.66 2.36
C LEU A 912 21.40 -18.62 3.21
N TYR A 913 21.57 -18.56 4.53
CA TYR A 913 20.76 -19.32 5.48
C TYR A 913 19.26 -19.05 5.31
N THR A 914 18.89 -17.75 5.26
CA THR A 914 17.50 -17.29 5.25
C THR A 914 16.76 -17.76 4.00
N PHE A 915 17.28 -17.49 2.80
CA PHE A 915 16.63 -17.88 1.56
C PHE A 915 16.62 -19.39 1.35
N GLN A 916 17.72 -20.10 1.65
CA GLN A 916 17.75 -21.55 1.54
C GLN A 916 16.76 -22.22 2.51
N SER A 917 16.55 -21.64 3.70
CA SER A 917 15.62 -22.16 4.70
C SER A 917 14.15 -21.90 4.33
N VAL A 918 13.76 -20.68 3.96
CA VAL A 918 12.35 -20.40 3.62
C VAL A 918 11.90 -21.14 2.35
N ILE A 919 12.79 -21.32 1.36
CA ILE A 919 12.50 -22.11 0.16
C ILE A 919 12.23 -23.59 0.50
N LYS A 920 12.98 -24.17 1.44
CA LYS A 920 12.69 -25.51 1.97
C LYS A 920 11.35 -25.55 2.72
N PHE A 921 11.06 -24.55 3.57
CA PHE A 921 9.79 -24.49 4.33
C PHE A 921 8.57 -24.42 3.40
N LEU A 922 8.66 -23.58 2.35
CA LEU A 922 7.66 -23.48 1.28
C LEU A 922 7.43 -24.83 0.58
N GLN A 923 8.49 -25.60 0.31
CA GLN A 923 8.38 -26.94 -0.28
C GLN A 923 7.79 -27.99 0.69
N CYS A 924 8.01 -27.88 2.00
CA CYS A 924 7.35 -28.75 2.96
C CYS A 924 5.83 -28.48 3.01
N TRP A 925 5.43 -27.20 3.12
CA TRP A 925 4.09 -26.79 3.55
C TRP A 925 3.16 -26.24 2.47
N THR A 926 3.63 -26.06 1.23
CA THR A 926 2.80 -25.52 0.15
C THR A 926 2.94 -26.28 -1.17
N ASN A 927 1.94 -26.14 -2.03
CA ASN A 927 1.99 -26.61 -3.42
C ASN A 927 2.49 -25.54 -4.41
N LEU A 928 3.20 -24.52 -3.90
CA LEU A 928 3.71 -23.44 -4.73
C LEU A 928 4.84 -23.91 -5.66
N LYS A 929 4.78 -23.47 -6.91
CA LYS A 929 5.81 -23.64 -7.94
C LYS A 929 6.69 -22.39 -7.92
N LEU A 930 7.88 -22.51 -7.34
CA LEU A 930 8.84 -21.41 -7.29
C LEU A 930 9.67 -21.37 -8.58
N ALA A 931 9.89 -20.18 -9.13
CA ALA A 931 10.76 -19.96 -10.30
C ALA A 931 11.43 -18.57 -10.22
N SER A 932 12.38 -18.30 -11.10
CA SER A 932 13.00 -16.98 -11.26
C SER A 932 13.03 -16.56 -12.74
N ALA A 933 13.10 -15.26 -12.99
CA ALA A 933 13.13 -14.68 -14.34
C ALA A 933 13.79 -13.29 -14.34
N PRO A 934 14.29 -12.80 -15.49
CA PRO A 934 14.88 -11.46 -15.58
C PRO A 934 13.89 -10.33 -15.23
N PRO A 935 14.35 -9.20 -14.66
CA PRO A 935 13.48 -8.11 -14.20
C PRO A 935 12.47 -7.59 -15.24
N ILE A 936 12.84 -7.56 -16.52
CA ILE A 936 11.95 -7.16 -17.63
C ILE A 936 10.75 -8.11 -17.75
N GLN A 937 11.00 -9.43 -17.72
CA GLN A 937 9.94 -10.44 -17.78
C GLN A 937 9.06 -10.41 -16.52
N LEU A 938 9.65 -10.20 -15.35
CA LEU A 938 8.90 -9.99 -14.10
C LEU A 938 7.97 -8.77 -14.19
N ALA A 939 8.43 -7.67 -14.80
CA ALA A 939 7.61 -6.47 -14.97
C ALA A 939 6.44 -6.70 -15.93
N GLU A 940 6.68 -7.34 -17.07
CA GLU A 940 5.63 -7.71 -18.03
C GLU A 940 4.61 -8.70 -17.45
N MET A 941 5.03 -9.58 -16.54
CA MET A 941 4.13 -10.45 -15.79
C MET A 941 3.33 -9.66 -14.75
N TYR A 942 3.95 -8.70 -14.07
CA TYR A 942 3.30 -7.89 -13.04
C TYR A 942 2.13 -7.08 -13.58
N PHE A 943 2.36 -6.26 -14.61
CA PHE A 943 1.30 -5.40 -15.17
C PHE A 943 0.26 -6.18 -16.01
N ARG A 944 0.53 -7.45 -16.32
CA ARG A 944 -0.44 -8.40 -16.89
C ARG A 944 -1.35 -9.02 -15.83
N LEU A 945 -0.84 -9.21 -14.61
CA LEU A 945 -1.62 -9.64 -13.44
C LEU A 945 -2.40 -8.49 -12.81
N HIS A 946 -1.85 -7.26 -12.86
CA HIS A 946 -2.36 -6.06 -12.20
C HIS A 946 -2.46 -4.86 -13.18
N PRO A 947 -3.30 -4.95 -14.23
CA PRO A 947 -3.45 -3.87 -15.21
C PRO A 947 -4.02 -2.58 -14.59
N GLU A 948 -4.73 -2.66 -13.47
CA GLU A 948 -5.21 -1.51 -12.69
C GLU A 948 -4.12 -0.77 -11.91
N GLU A 949 -2.90 -1.33 -11.84
CA GLU A 949 -1.71 -0.73 -11.21
C GLU A 949 -0.77 -0.06 -12.22
N VAL A 950 -1.08 -0.08 -13.53
CA VAL A 950 -0.26 0.62 -14.55
C VAL A 950 -0.21 2.13 -14.30
N ASP A 951 -1.37 2.71 -13.96
CA ASP A 951 -1.51 4.13 -13.60
C ASP A 951 -0.83 4.41 -12.25
N PRO A 952 0.11 5.38 -12.16
CA PRO A 952 0.57 5.85 -10.86
C PRO A 952 -0.58 6.48 -10.06
N VAL A 953 -0.39 6.53 -8.75
CA VAL A 953 -1.22 7.28 -7.81
C VAL A 953 -0.28 8.07 -6.91
N TRP A 954 0.02 9.30 -7.31
CA TRP A 954 0.89 10.21 -6.56
C TRP A 954 0.30 10.47 -5.18
N GLY A 955 0.94 9.90 -4.16
CA GLY A 955 0.68 10.18 -2.75
C GLY A 955 1.41 11.44 -2.30
N ASN A 956 1.00 12.01 -1.17
CA ASN A 956 1.67 13.16 -0.56
C ASN A 956 3.06 12.77 0.00
N PRO A 957 4.19 13.29 -0.53
CA PRO A 957 5.52 13.02 0.02
C PRO A 957 5.71 13.52 1.46
N CYS A 958 4.82 14.41 1.91
CA CYS A 958 4.91 15.06 3.21
C CYS A 958 4.30 14.26 4.36
N ASP A 959 3.49 13.24 4.08
CA ASP A 959 2.85 12.42 5.12
C ASP A 959 3.81 11.34 5.68
N ASP A 960 4.80 10.91 4.88
CA ASP A 960 5.82 9.95 5.31
C ASP A 960 7.16 10.67 5.63
N PRO A 961 7.69 10.57 6.86
CA PRO A 961 9.00 11.12 7.22
C PRO A 961 10.16 10.60 6.35
N ARG A 962 10.06 9.37 5.83
CA ARG A 962 11.05 8.78 4.93
C ARG A 962 11.05 9.48 3.58
N HIS A 963 9.86 9.65 2.97
CA HIS A 963 9.71 10.31 1.67
C HIS A 963 10.25 11.74 1.71
N ARG A 964 9.91 12.52 2.75
CA ARG A 964 10.48 13.87 2.96
C ARG A 964 12.01 13.89 2.99
N LYS A 965 12.65 12.84 3.53
CA LYS A 965 14.13 12.75 3.64
C LYS A 965 14.81 12.39 2.31
N ILE A 966 14.09 11.83 1.33
CA ILE A 966 14.62 11.42 0.01
C ILE A 966 14.04 12.20 -1.16
N TRP A 967 13.45 13.36 -0.89
CA TRP A 967 12.90 14.32 -1.86
C TRP A 967 13.92 15.46 -2.09
N SER A 968 13.94 16.08 -3.28
CA SER A 968 14.88 17.20 -3.52
C SER A 968 14.58 18.35 -2.57
N LYS A 969 15.64 18.97 -2.03
CA LYS A 969 15.57 20.08 -1.06
C LYS A 969 14.91 21.34 -1.63
N THR A 970 14.77 21.43 -2.96
CA THR A 970 14.06 22.50 -3.66
C THR A 970 12.53 22.43 -3.50
N LYS A 971 12.00 21.31 -2.97
CA LYS A 971 10.57 21.01 -2.89
C LYS A 971 10.07 21.14 -1.45
N SER A 972 8.89 21.74 -1.27
CA SER A 972 8.34 22.07 0.06
C SER A 972 6.88 21.65 0.20
N CYS A 973 6.51 21.16 1.39
CA CYS A 973 5.13 20.80 1.75
C CYS A 973 4.15 21.98 1.73
N GLU A 974 4.66 23.22 1.76
CA GLU A 974 3.84 24.42 1.63
C GLU A 974 3.55 24.81 0.17
N SER A 975 4.21 24.18 -0.81
CA SER A 975 3.97 24.44 -2.25
C SER A 975 2.77 23.69 -2.85
N LEU A 976 1.98 22.98 -2.05
CA LEU A 976 0.76 22.28 -2.50
C LEU A 976 -0.52 23.05 -2.12
N PRO A 977 -1.56 23.05 -2.99
CA PRO A 977 -2.80 23.79 -2.75
C PRO A 977 -3.59 23.21 -1.58
N LYS A 978 -4.02 24.09 -0.66
CA LYS A 978 -4.81 23.74 0.52
C LYS A 978 -6.30 23.55 0.19
N PHE A 979 -6.77 23.97 -0.99
CA PHE A 979 -8.12 23.67 -1.49
C PHE A 979 -8.24 23.59 -3.02
N LEU A 980 -9.28 22.89 -3.50
CA LEU A 980 -9.58 22.65 -4.91
C LEU A 980 -11.01 23.13 -5.25
N VAL A 981 -11.14 23.99 -6.26
CA VAL A 981 -12.44 24.36 -6.87
C VAL A 981 -12.71 23.40 -8.04
N ILE A 982 -13.42 22.30 -7.75
CA ILE A 982 -13.55 21.13 -8.63
C ILE A 982 -14.57 21.29 -9.78
N GLY A 983 -15.41 22.32 -9.73
CA GLY A 983 -16.49 22.56 -10.70
C GLY A 983 -17.88 22.15 -10.23
N PRO A 984 -18.77 21.64 -11.13
CA PRO A 984 -18.52 21.29 -12.52
C PRO A 984 -18.34 22.49 -13.47
N GLN A 985 -18.00 22.19 -14.73
CA GLN A 985 -17.98 23.18 -15.82
C GLN A 985 -19.35 23.88 -15.96
N LYS A 986 -19.29 25.18 -16.28
CA LYS A 986 -20.41 26.10 -16.59
C LYS A 986 -21.22 26.70 -15.43
N THR A 987 -20.82 26.48 -14.18
CA THR A 987 -21.63 26.90 -13.01
C THR A 987 -21.18 28.21 -12.32
N GLY A 988 -20.07 28.82 -12.74
CA GLY A 988 -19.56 30.08 -12.18
C GLY A 988 -18.09 30.07 -11.75
N THR A 989 -17.38 28.95 -11.92
CA THR A 989 -16.01 28.72 -11.41
C THR A 989 -14.99 29.82 -11.70
N THR A 990 -14.97 30.42 -12.89
CA THR A 990 -14.06 31.55 -13.19
C THR A 990 -14.39 32.82 -12.40
N ALA A 991 -15.65 33.06 -12.08
CA ALA A 991 -16.04 34.18 -11.23
C ALA A 991 -15.51 33.94 -9.81
N LEU A 992 -15.73 32.74 -9.25
CA LEU A 992 -15.21 32.37 -7.95
C LEU A 992 -13.68 32.50 -7.87
N TYR A 993 -12.97 31.99 -8.88
CA TYR A 993 -11.51 32.17 -9.01
C TYR A 993 -11.11 33.66 -8.98
N THR A 994 -11.76 34.49 -9.81
CA THR A 994 -11.45 35.92 -9.89
C THR A 994 -11.76 36.66 -8.59
N PHE A 995 -12.75 36.20 -7.81
CA PHE A 995 -13.07 36.77 -6.50
C PHE A 995 -12.05 36.32 -5.45
N LEU A 996 -11.71 35.03 -5.39
CA LEU A 996 -10.66 34.50 -4.49
C LEU A 996 -9.31 35.19 -4.71
N SER A 997 -8.91 35.44 -5.96
CA SER A 997 -7.67 36.16 -6.31
C SER A 997 -7.65 37.65 -5.93
N MET A 998 -8.69 38.21 -5.29
CA MET A 998 -8.65 39.56 -4.71
C MET A 998 -8.07 39.57 -3.29
N HIS A 999 -8.00 38.41 -2.63
CA HIS A 999 -7.64 38.30 -1.22
C HIS A 999 -6.13 38.10 -1.06
N SER A 1000 -5.45 39.00 -0.35
CA SER A 1000 -3.98 38.99 -0.19
C SER A 1000 -3.41 37.70 0.41
N SER A 1001 -4.10 37.10 1.39
CA SER A 1001 -3.75 35.79 1.96
C SER A 1001 -4.06 34.57 1.07
N ILE A 1002 -4.64 34.72 -0.13
CA ILE A 1002 -4.98 33.63 -1.05
C ILE A 1002 -4.11 33.76 -2.31
N ALA A 1003 -3.60 32.63 -2.81
CA ALA A 1003 -2.91 32.59 -4.11
C ALA A 1003 -3.52 31.51 -5.01
N SER A 1004 -3.82 31.88 -6.25
CA SER A 1004 -4.13 30.89 -7.29
C SER A 1004 -2.84 30.26 -7.83
N ASN A 1005 -2.97 29.12 -8.50
CA ASN A 1005 -1.94 28.61 -9.40
C ASN A 1005 -1.49 29.66 -10.44
N ILE A 1006 -0.27 29.50 -10.94
CA ILE A 1006 0.24 30.16 -12.14
C ILE A 1006 -0.62 29.72 -13.34
N PRO A 1007 -0.93 30.61 -14.31
CA PRO A 1007 -1.70 30.22 -15.50
C PRO A 1007 -0.94 29.24 -16.41
N SER A 1008 -1.62 28.22 -16.88
CA SER A 1008 -1.15 27.29 -17.90
C SER A 1008 -1.26 27.92 -19.30
N PRO A 1009 -0.27 27.74 -20.20
CA PRO A 1009 -0.40 28.17 -21.60
C PRO A 1009 -1.48 27.38 -22.36
N ASP A 1010 -1.66 26.10 -22.03
CA ASP A 1010 -2.59 25.18 -22.69
C ASP A 1010 -4.03 25.31 -22.15
N THR A 1011 -4.15 25.54 -20.84
CA THR A 1011 -5.42 25.41 -20.08
C THR A 1011 -5.80 26.65 -19.27
N TYR A 1012 -5.07 27.76 -19.46
CA TYR A 1012 -5.32 29.08 -18.87
C TYR A 1012 -5.37 29.05 -17.33
N GLU A 1013 -6.53 29.38 -16.77
CA GLU A 1013 -6.87 29.40 -15.35
C GLU A 1013 -6.97 28.01 -14.68
N GLU A 1014 -6.92 26.92 -15.46
CA GLU A 1014 -7.01 25.52 -14.97
C GLU A 1014 -5.67 24.79 -15.15
N ILE A 1015 -5.24 23.92 -14.23
CA ILE A 1015 -4.08 23.02 -14.46
C ILE A 1015 -4.55 21.70 -15.11
N GLN A 1016 -5.73 21.22 -14.72
CA GLN A 1016 -6.32 19.95 -15.14
C GLN A 1016 -5.43 18.73 -14.85
N PHE A 1017 -4.62 18.78 -13.79
CA PHE A 1017 -3.65 17.73 -13.43
C PHE A 1017 -4.31 16.39 -13.14
N PHE A 1018 -5.27 16.34 -12.21
CA PHE A 1018 -5.87 15.07 -11.79
C PHE A 1018 -6.73 14.39 -12.88
N ASN A 1019 -7.12 15.10 -13.95
CA ASN A 1019 -7.96 14.58 -15.03
C ASN A 1019 -7.20 14.34 -16.34
N GLY A 1020 -7.04 13.07 -16.73
CA GLY A 1020 -6.44 12.71 -18.02
C GLY A 1020 -4.92 12.91 -18.05
N ASN A 1021 -4.40 13.41 -19.18
CA ASN A 1021 -3.01 13.20 -19.58
C ASN A 1021 -1.98 14.02 -18.80
N ASN A 1022 -2.36 15.16 -18.22
CA ASN A 1022 -1.44 15.99 -17.44
C ASN A 1022 -0.93 15.27 -16.18
N TYR A 1023 -1.68 14.32 -15.63
CA TYR A 1023 -1.30 13.52 -14.46
C TYR A 1023 0.00 12.72 -14.64
N TYR A 1024 0.29 12.28 -15.86
CA TYR A 1024 1.48 11.48 -16.20
C TYR A 1024 2.72 12.34 -16.44
N ARG A 1025 2.62 13.68 -16.30
CA ARG A 1025 3.79 14.58 -16.32
C ARG A 1025 4.58 14.56 -15.00
N GLY A 1026 4.11 13.84 -13.98
CA GLY A 1026 4.75 13.70 -12.67
C GLY A 1026 4.21 14.67 -11.62
N LEU A 1027 4.58 14.45 -10.35
CA LEU A 1027 4.25 15.37 -9.25
C LEU A 1027 4.96 16.72 -9.42
N ASP A 1028 6.23 16.71 -9.83
CA ASP A 1028 7.05 17.91 -10.04
C ASP A 1028 6.33 18.92 -10.95
N TRP A 1029 5.82 18.46 -12.11
CA TRP A 1029 5.07 19.28 -13.06
C TRP A 1029 3.79 19.91 -12.45
N TYR A 1030 3.18 19.30 -11.43
CA TYR A 1030 2.05 19.89 -10.72
C TYR A 1030 2.50 21.00 -9.75
N MET A 1031 3.64 20.80 -9.09
CA MET A 1031 4.20 21.75 -8.13
C MET A 1031 4.76 23.00 -8.81
N ASP A 1032 5.26 22.90 -10.04
CA ASP A 1032 5.76 24.03 -10.85
C ASP A 1032 4.70 25.13 -11.08
N PHE A 1033 3.41 24.84 -10.89
CA PHE A 1033 2.33 25.83 -10.95
C PHE A 1033 2.12 26.64 -9.66
N PHE A 1034 2.83 26.33 -8.58
CA PHE A 1034 2.64 26.94 -7.26
C PHE A 1034 3.95 27.60 -6.81
N PRO A 1035 3.97 28.93 -6.58
CA PRO A 1035 5.21 29.64 -6.27
C PRO A 1035 5.81 29.17 -4.94
N SER A 1036 7.12 28.92 -4.93
CA SER A 1036 7.84 28.53 -3.72
C SER A 1036 7.88 29.66 -2.69
N SER A 1037 7.84 29.30 -1.41
CA SER A 1037 7.82 30.24 -0.27
C SER A 1037 9.15 30.98 -0.03
N GLU A 1038 10.18 30.69 -0.85
CA GLU A 1038 11.56 31.17 -0.64
C GLU A 1038 11.91 32.39 -1.49
N SER A 1039 11.01 32.87 -2.35
CA SER A 1039 11.18 34.10 -3.16
C SER A 1039 11.03 35.39 -2.32
N ASN A 1040 11.63 35.44 -1.12
CA ASN A 1040 11.54 36.54 -0.17
C ASN A 1040 12.69 37.55 -0.33
N THR A 1041 12.70 38.27 -1.45
CA THR A 1041 13.47 39.53 -1.58
C THR A 1041 12.63 40.77 -1.24
N SER A 1042 11.34 40.61 -0.92
CA SER A 1042 10.49 41.68 -0.36
C SER A 1042 10.43 41.62 1.17
N THR A 1043 10.84 42.69 1.85
CA THR A 1043 10.93 42.84 3.31
C THR A 1043 9.58 42.95 4.05
N THR A 1044 8.49 42.49 3.43
CA THR A 1044 7.16 42.36 4.04
C THR A 1044 6.90 40.90 4.40
N ALA A 1045 6.55 40.64 5.67
CA ALA A 1045 6.57 39.29 6.27
C ALA A 1045 5.86 38.18 5.43
N PRO A 1046 6.40 36.94 5.45
CA PRO A 1046 5.84 35.81 4.71
C PRO A 1046 4.53 35.32 5.34
N THR A 1047 3.43 35.97 4.99
CA THR A 1047 2.09 35.45 5.26
C THR A 1047 1.91 34.13 4.48
N SER A 1048 1.67 33.04 5.21
CA SER A 1048 1.37 31.73 4.61
C SER A 1048 0.16 31.87 3.67
N ARG A 1049 0.40 31.78 2.37
CA ARG A 1049 -0.63 32.00 1.35
C ARG A 1049 -1.44 30.72 1.18
N TYR A 1050 -2.75 30.82 1.36
CA TYR A 1050 -3.70 29.74 1.10
C TYR A 1050 -3.76 29.51 -0.40
N MET A 1051 -2.93 28.58 -0.90
CA MET A 1051 -2.90 28.24 -2.31
C MET A 1051 -4.09 27.37 -2.73
N PHE A 1052 -4.59 27.62 -3.94
CA PHE A 1052 -5.71 26.86 -4.50
C PHE A 1052 -5.59 26.62 -6.00
N GLU A 1053 -6.26 25.56 -6.45
CA GLU A 1053 -6.44 25.25 -7.86
C GLU A 1053 -7.92 25.33 -8.26
N LYS A 1054 -8.20 25.60 -9.53
CA LYS A 1054 -9.57 25.65 -10.07
C LYS A 1054 -9.64 24.98 -11.44
N SER A 1055 -9.86 23.67 -11.46
CA SER A 1055 -10.14 22.89 -12.68
C SER A 1055 -11.56 22.33 -12.66
N ALA A 1056 -12.43 22.90 -13.49
CA ALA A 1056 -13.86 22.58 -13.46
C ALA A 1056 -14.22 21.22 -14.06
N THR A 1057 -13.21 20.54 -14.62
CA THR A 1057 -13.18 19.15 -15.14
C THR A 1057 -12.99 18.09 -14.05
N TYR A 1058 -12.65 18.48 -12.82
CA TYR A 1058 -12.43 17.53 -11.72
C TYR A 1058 -13.73 16.89 -11.21
N PHE A 1059 -14.84 17.63 -11.19
CA PHE A 1059 -16.11 17.21 -10.60
C PHE A 1059 -16.64 15.86 -11.14
N ASP A 1060 -16.73 15.71 -12.46
CA ASP A 1060 -17.31 14.52 -13.09
C ASP A 1060 -16.32 13.36 -13.30
N GLY A 1061 -15.02 13.61 -13.10
CA GLY A 1061 -13.94 12.65 -13.28
C GLY A 1061 -14.02 11.45 -12.33
N GLU A 1062 -13.70 10.26 -12.85
CA GLU A 1062 -13.86 9.00 -12.11
C GLU A 1062 -12.67 8.69 -11.20
N MET A 1063 -11.45 8.72 -11.73
CA MET A 1063 -10.23 8.55 -10.94
C MET A 1063 -9.81 9.82 -10.16
N VAL A 1064 -10.46 10.96 -10.42
CA VAL A 1064 -10.06 12.26 -9.87
C VAL A 1064 -10.13 12.29 -8.34
N PRO A 1065 -11.21 11.86 -7.65
CA PRO A 1065 -11.24 11.86 -6.19
C PRO A 1065 -10.15 10.99 -5.55
N LYS A 1066 -9.85 9.82 -6.14
CA LYS A 1066 -8.75 8.93 -5.69
C LYS A 1066 -7.39 9.62 -5.84
N ARG A 1067 -7.10 10.18 -7.01
CA ARG A 1067 -5.82 10.85 -7.34
C ARG A 1067 -5.63 12.13 -6.53
N ALA A 1068 -6.70 12.90 -6.31
CA ALA A 1068 -6.69 14.11 -5.48
C ALA A 1068 -6.50 13.78 -4.00
N HIS A 1069 -7.22 12.79 -3.45
CA HIS A 1069 -7.07 12.41 -2.04
C HIS A 1069 -5.70 11.82 -1.72
N ALA A 1070 -5.07 11.09 -2.66
CA ALA A 1070 -3.74 10.55 -2.45
C ALA A 1070 -2.69 11.67 -2.23
N LEU A 1071 -2.72 12.71 -3.06
CA LEU A 1071 -1.76 13.83 -2.98
C LEU A 1071 -2.16 14.91 -1.97
N LEU A 1072 -3.47 15.12 -1.78
CA LEU A 1072 -4.04 16.25 -1.03
C LEU A 1072 -5.16 15.76 -0.07
N PRO A 1073 -4.88 14.83 0.86
CA PRO A 1073 -5.91 14.23 1.72
C PRO A 1073 -6.61 15.27 2.62
N HIS A 1074 -5.91 16.32 3.01
CA HIS A 1074 -6.41 17.37 3.91
C HIS A 1074 -7.00 18.59 3.18
N ALA A 1075 -6.99 18.62 1.85
CA ALA A 1075 -7.51 19.75 1.09
C ALA A 1075 -9.02 19.94 1.28
N LYS A 1076 -9.47 21.20 1.22
CA LYS A 1076 -10.91 21.50 1.10
C LYS A 1076 -11.36 21.37 -0.36
N ILE A 1077 -12.56 20.85 -0.56
CA ILE A 1077 -13.19 20.62 -1.86
C ILE A 1077 -14.36 21.58 -2.01
N VAL A 1078 -14.33 22.40 -3.06
CA VAL A 1078 -15.33 23.45 -3.33
C VAL A 1078 -16.01 23.18 -4.66
N SER A 1079 -17.34 23.02 -4.63
CA SER A 1079 -18.17 22.81 -5.82
C SER A 1079 -19.24 23.91 -5.93
N ILE A 1080 -19.67 24.23 -7.16
CA ILE A 1080 -20.66 25.26 -7.45
C ILE A 1080 -21.77 24.64 -8.31
N LEU A 1081 -23.02 24.68 -7.87
CA LEU A 1081 -24.16 24.04 -8.53
C LEU A 1081 -25.23 25.05 -8.96
N ILE A 1082 -25.77 24.86 -10.16
CA ILE A 1082 -26.96 25.54 -10.72
C ILE A 1082 -27.90 24.48 -11.30
N SER A 1083 -29.13 24.84 -11.69
CA SER A 1083 -30.05 23.93 -12.39
C SER A 1083 -29.32 23.13 -13.50
N PRO A 1084 -29.37 21.78 -13.45
CA PRO A 1084 -28.58 20.95 -14.37
C PRO A 1084 -29.04 21.10 -15.82
N ALA A 1085 -30.28 21.54 -16.07
CA ALA A 1085 -30.76 21.92 -17.39
C ALA A 1085 -30.07 23.20 -17.90
N LYS A 1086 -30.01 24.27 -17.08
CA LYS A 1086 -29.26 25.51 -17.38
C LYS A 1086 -27.77 25.20 -17.63
N ARG A 1087 -27.17 24.32 -16.82
CA ARG A 1087 -25.77 23.87 -16.95
C ARG A 1087 -25.53 23.14 -18.28
N ALA A 1088 -26.39 22.20 -18.65
CA ALA A 1088 -26.30 21.45 -19.90
C ALA A 1088 -26.43 22.38 -21.13
N TYR A 1089 -27.40 23.30 -21.12
CA TYR A 1089 -27.59 24.28 -22.19
C TYR A 1089 -26.41 25.23 -22.33
N SER A 1090 -25.86 25.70 -21.21
CA SER A 1090 -24.65 26.56 -21.22
C SER A 1090 -23.38 25.82 -21.68
N TRP A 1091 -23.35 24.48 -21.62
CA TRP A 1091 -22.29 23.67 -22.24
C TRP A 1091 -22.50 23.53 -23.75
N TYR A 1092 -23.70 23.26 -24.24
CA TYR A 1092 -23.98 23.28 -25.69
C TYR A 1092 -23.66 24.66 -26.31
N GLN A 1093 -24.12 25.75 -25.70
CA GLN A 1093 -23.78 27.12 -26.13
C GLN A 1093 -22.30 27.48 -25.88
N HIS A 1094 -21.56 26.71 -25.07
CA HIS A 1094 -20.10 26.82 -24.98
C HIS A 1094 -19.43 26.25 -26.22
N GLN A 1095 -19.82 25.05 -26.62
CA GLN A 1095 -19.27 24.33 -27.77
C GLN A 1095 -19.58 25.05 -29.08
N LYS A 1096 -20.84 25.46 -29.28
CA LYS A 1096 -21.26 26.24 -30.47
C LYS A 1096 -20.40 27.49 -30.66
N ALA A 1097 -20.15 28.23 -29.58
CA ALA A 1097 -19.31 29.42 -29.57
C ALA A 1097 -17.78 29.17 -29.61
N HIS A 1098 -17.34 27.91 -29.78
CA HIS A 1098 -15.95 27.54 -30.12
C HIS A 1098 -15.86 26.81 -31.48
N GLY A 1099 -16.90 26.87 -32.31
CA GLY A 1099 -16.88 26.29 -33.65
C GLY A 1099 -17.14 24.78 -33.72
N ASP A 1100 -17.51 24.14 -32.61
CA ASP A 1100 -17.81 22.70 -32.54
C ASP A 1100 -18.84 22.30 -33.62
N ALA A 1101 -18.41 21.48 -34.58
CA ALA A 1101 -19.21 21.13 -35.76
C ALA A 1101 -20.54 20.42 -35.40
N ILE A 1102 -20.58 19.67 -34.30
CA ILE A 1102 -21.80 19.00 -33.85
C ILE A 1102 -22.73 20.01 -33.18
N ALA A 1103 -22.21 20.87 -32.30
CA ALA A 1103 -23.02 21.92 -31.66
C ALA A 1103 -23.49 23.00 -32.66
N ASN A 1104 -22.81 23.15 -33.79
CA ASN A 1104 -23.25 24.00 -34.91
C ASN A 1104 -24.37 23.33 -35.72
N ASN A 1105 -24.17 22.09 -36.16
CA ASN A 1105 -25.07 21.40 -37.10
C ASN A 1105 -26.34 20.83 -36.45
N TYR A 1106 -26.34 20.56 -35.14
CA TYR A 1106 -27.50 20.03 -34.42
C TYR A 1106 -28.08 21.06 -33.45
N SER A 1107 -29.40 21.13 -33.36
CA SER A 1107 -30.09 21.90 -32.31
C SER A 1107 -29.87 21.26 -30.94
N PHE A 1108 -30.04 22.05 -29.86
CA PHE A 1108 -29.87 21.52 -28.50
C PHE A 1108 -30.81 20.35 -28.21
N TYR A 1109 -32.07 20.42 -28.66
CA TYR A 1109 -33.04 19.33 -28.52
C TYR A 1109 -32.52 18.04 -29.17
N GLN A 1110 -32.06 18.10 -30.43
CA GLN A 1110 -31.49 16.94 -31.13
C GLN A 1110 -30.25 16.36 -30.42
N VAL A 1111 -29.41 17.21 -29.82
CA VAL A 1111 -28.27 16.77 -29.02
C VAL A 1111 -28.73 16.00 -27.79
N ILE A 1112 -29.67 16.53 -26.99
CA ILE A 1112 -30.11 15.87 -25.75
C ILE A 1112 -31.01 14.65 -25.99
N THR A 1113 -31.70 14.55 -27.14
CA THR A 1113 -32.47 13.36 -27.53
C THR A 1113 -31.71 12.35 -28.39
N ALA A 1114 -30.42 12.55 -28.67
CA ALA A 1114 -29.66 11.63 -29.50
C ALA A 1114 -29.65 10.21 -28.90
N SER A 1115 -30.03 9.22 -29.70
CA SER A 1115 -30.08 7.81 -29.30
C SER A 1115 -28.69 7.21 -29.07
N ASP A 1116 -28.60 6.05 -28.44
CA ASP A 1116 -27.32 5.32 -28.32
C ASP A 1116 -26.85 4.71 -29.65
N SER A 1117 -27.69 4.71 -30.68
CA SER A 1117 -27.33 4.42 -32.08
C SER A 1117 -26.84 5.64 -32.88
N ALA A 1118 -26.89 6.86 -32.32
CA ALA A 1118 -26.48 8.07 -33.02
C ALA A 1118 -24.94 8.15 -33.25
N PRO A 1119 -24.45 8.99 -34.19
CA PRO A 1119 -23.02 9.15 -34.45
C PRO A 1119 -22.22 9.44 -33.18
N LYS A 1120 -21.02 8.86 -33.04
CA LYS A 1120 -20.22 8.91 -31.80
C LYS A 1120 -20.06 10.34 -31.27
N ALA A 1121 -19.65 11.29 -32.11
CA ALA A 1121 -19.44 12.68 -31.69
C ALA A 1121 -20.72 13.37 -31.17
N LEU A 1122 -21.91 12.99 -31.68
CA LEU A 1122 -23.20 13.48 -31.17
C LEU A 1122 -23.55 12.86 -29.82
N ARG A 1123 -23.29 11.56 -29.63
CA ARG A 1123 -23.43 10.89 -28.32
C ARG A 1123 -22.44 11.43 -27.30
N ASP A 1124 -21.21 11.73 -27.70
CA ASP A 1124 -20.18 12.33 -26.83
C ASP A 1124 -20.59 13.74 -26.40
N LEU A 1125 -21.08 14.59 -27.32
CA LEU A 1125 -21.61 15.92 -26.98
C LEU A 1125 -22.83 15.82 -26.03
N ARG A 1126 -23.80 14.94 -26.33
CA ARG A 1126 -24.93 14.60 -25.44
C ARG A 1126 -24.44 14.23 -24.05
N ASN A 1127 -23.47 13.33 -23.96
CA ASN A 1127 -22.93 12.84 -22.70
C ASN A 1127 -22.20 13.95 -21.91
N ARG A 1128 -21.43 14.85 -22.56
CA ARG A 1128 -20.81 16.02 -21.91
C ARG A 1128 -21.83 17.08 -21.48
N CYS A 1129 -22.94 17.24 -22.20
CA CYS A 1129 -24.08 18.07 -21.77
C CYS A 1129 -24.75 17.50 -20.51
N LEU A 1130 -25.09 16.20 -20.53
CA LEU A 1130 -26.00 15.59 -19.55
C LEU A 1130 -25.32 15.00 -18.31
N ASN A 1131 -24.26 14.19 -18.47
CA ASN A 1131 -23.73 13.41 -17.35
C ASN A 1131 -23.22 14.28 -16.18
N PRO A 1132 -22.44 15.37 -16.38
CA PRO A 1132 -21.98 16.20 -15.26
C PRO A 1132 -23.10 16.97 -14.53
N GLY A 1133 -24.35 16.92 -15.02
CA GLY A 1133 -25.54 17.40 -14.30
C GLY A 1133 -26.06 16.43 -13.22
N LYS A 1134 -25.53 15.21 -13.14
CA LYS A 1134 -25.94 14.16 -12.19
C LYS A 1134 -25.30 14.37 -10.82
N TYR A 1135 -25.49 15.55 -10.24
CA TYR A 1135 -24.66 16.08 -9.16
C TYR A 1135 -24.53 15.15 -7.95
N ALA A 1136 -25.61 14.47 -7.51
CA ALA A 1136 -25.57 13.55 -6.38
C ALA A 1136 -24.56 12.40 -6.58
N GLN A 1137 -24.57 11.75 -7.76
CA GLN A 1137 -23.67 10.65 -8.11
C GLN A 1137 -22.19 11.08 -8.05
N HIS A 1138 -21.89 12.30 -8.51
CA HIS A 1138 -20.54 12.83 -8.50
C HIS A 1138 -20.10 13.25 -7.10
N LEU A 1139 -20.96 13.92 -6.33
CA LEU A 1139 -20.67 14.30 -4.95
C LEU A 1139 -20.48 13.07 -4.04
N GLU A 1140 -21.26 12.00 -4.23
CA GLU A 1140 -21.06 10.73 -3.52
C GLU A 1140 -19.70 10.08 -3.82
N ARG A 1141 -19.18 10.22 -5.06
CA ARG A 1141 -17.83 9.78 -5.43
C ARG A 1141 -16.73 10.65 -4.80
N TRP A 1142 -16.97 11.94 -4.56
CA TRP A 1142 -16.05 12.77 -3.76
C TRP A 1142 -16.11 12.40 -2.27
N LEU A 1143 -17.31 12.11 -1.75
CA LEU A 1143 -17.56 11.72 -0.36
C LEU A 1143 -17.10 10.31 0.00
N SER A 1144 -16.73 9.46 -0.97
CA SER A 1144 -16.05 8.18 -0.70
C SER A 1144 -14.55 8.32 -0.43
N TYR A 1145 -14.01 9.54 -0.50
CA TYR A 1145 -12.61 9.86 -0.18
C TYR A 1145 -12.51 11.02 0.82
N TYR A 1146 -13.24 12.11 0.60
CA TYR A 1146 -13.24 13.28 1.47
C TYR A 1146 -14.42 13.26 2.46
N PRO A 1147 -14.19 13.52 3.76
CA PRO A 1147 -15.28 13.63 4.73
C PRO A 1147 -16.14 14.88 4.43
N ALA A 1148 -17.41 14.85 4.85
CA ALA A 1148 -18.37 15.94 4.58
C ALA A 1148 -17.86 17.32 5.04
N GLN A 1149 -17.09 17.37 6.13
CA GLN A 1149 -16.48 18.59 6.70
C GLN A 1149 -15.34 19.17 5.84
N GLN A 1150 -14.89 18.47 4.79
CA GLN A 1150 -13.98 18.96 3.77
C GLN A 1150 -14.69 19.40 2.48
N LEU A 1151 -16.01 19.22 2.35
CA LEU A 1151 -16.79 19.59 1.16
C LEU A 1151 -17.64 20.84 1.41
N HIS A 1152 -17.57 21.81 0.50
CA HIS A 1152 -18.45 22.99 0.48
C HIS A 1152 -19.14 23.12 -0.89
N ILE A 1153 -20.45 23.35 -0.87
CA ILE A 1153 -21.32 23.38 -2.04
C ILE A 1153 -21.97 24.76 -2.13
N ILE A 1154 -21.60 25.52 -3.15
CA ILE A 1154 -22.09 26.88 -3.43
C ILE A 1154 -23.30 26.80 -4.34
N ASP A 1155 -24.37 27.54 -4.01
CA ASP A 1155 -25.44 27.86 -4.96
C ASP A 1155 -24.93 28.88 -5.98
N GLY A 1156 -24.76 28.45 -7.24
CA GLY A 1156 -24.28 29.30 -8.32
C GLY A 1156 -25.24 30.41 -8.74
N GLU A 1157 -26.53 30.32 -8.37
CA GLU A 1157 -27.46 31.45 -8.53
C GLU A 1157 -27.21 32.50 -7.43
N GLN A 1158 -26.87 32.10 -6.21
CA GLN A 1158 -26.41 33.05 -5.17
C GLN A 1158 -25.05 33.66 -5.52
N LEU A 1159 -24.10 32.88 -6.07
CA LEU A 1159 -22.83 33.44 -6.57
C LEU A 1159 -23.04 34.45 -7.72
N ARG A 1160 -24.16 34.38 -8.43
CA ARG A 1160 -24.53 35.33 -9.50
C ARG A 1160 -25.22 36.58 -8.97
N LEU A 1161 -26.05 36.45 -7.93
CA LEU A 1161 -26.94 37.51 -7.41
C LEU A 1161 -26.40 38.20 -6.15
N ASN A 1162 -25.83 37.43 -5.20
CA ASN A 1162 -25.34 37.87 -3.90
C ASN A 1162 -23.92 37.31 -3.63
N PRO A 1163 -22.91 37.60 -4.48
CA PRO A 1163 -21.59 36.98 -4.35
C PRO A 1163 -20.87 37.32 -3.03
N ILE A 1164 -21.17 38.47 -2.42
CA ILE A 1164 -20.53 38.92 -1.18
C ILE A 1164 -20.78 37.92 -0.04
N ASP A 1165 -22.03 37.48 0.15
CA ASP A 1165 -22.38 36.50 1.18
C ASP A 1165 -21.76 35.13 0.90
N VAL A 1166 -21.76 34.69 -0.36
CA VAL A 1166 -21.11 33.45 -0.79
C VAL A 1166 -19.60 33.47 -0.53
N MET A 1167 -18.93 34.60 -0.78
CA MET A 1167 -17.51 34.75 -0.45
C MET A 1167 -17.28 34.78 1.06
N ASN A 1168 -18.16 35.39 1.84
CA ASN A 1168 -18.09 35.40 3.31
C ASN A 1168 -18.28 33.99 3.90
N ASP A 1169 -19.20 33.19 3.36
CA ASP A 1169 -19.37 31.77 3.73
C ASP A 1169 -18.15 30.93 3.36
N LEU A 1170 -17.60 31.12 2.17
CA LEU A 1170 -16.41 30.41 1.74
C LEU A 1170 -15.18 30.76 2.60
N GLN A 1171 -14.98 32.04 2.96
CA GLN A 1171 -13.93 32.45 3.89
C GLN A 1171 -14.06 31.79 5.26
N ARG A 1172 -15.29 31.71 5.80
CA ARG A 1172 -15.58 31.03 7.08
C ARG A 1172 -15.29 29.53 6.99
N PHE A 1173 -15.66 28.87 5.90
CA PHE A 1173 -15.38 27.45 5.68
C PHE A 1173 -13.88 27.13 5.50
N LEU A 1174 -13.16 27.98 4.77
CA LEU A 1174 -11.70 27.87 4.57
C LEU A 1174 -10.89 28.35 5.78
N LYS A 1175 -11.53 28.99 6.78
CA LYS A 1175 -10.92 29.56 7.99
C LYS A 1175 -9.85 30.63 7.73
N ILE A 1176 -10.00 31.40 6.65
CA ILE A 1176 -9.00 32.39 6.22
C ILE A 1176 -8.98 33.59 7.18
N GLN A 1177 -7.78 34.11 7.45
CA GLN A 1177 -7.55 35.28 8.29
C GLN A 1177 -6.44 36.18 7.71
N PRO A 1178 -6.52 37.52 7.88
CA PRO A 1178 -7.76 38.25 8.16
C PRO A 1178 -8.77 38.02 7.02
N ALA A 1179 -10.07 38.18 7.28
CA ALA A 1179 -11.08 38.08 6.23
C ALA A 1179 -11.17 39.38 5.41
N LEU A 1180 -11.29 39.24 4.08
CA LEU A 1180 -11.59 40.35 3.17
C LEU A 1180 -13.08 40.66 3.16
N ASP A 1181 -13.43 41.94 3.32
CA ASP A 1181 -14.78 42.44 3.05
C ASP A 1181 -14.97 42.63 1.53
N TYR A 1182 -15.74 41.74 0.91
CA TYR A 1182 -16.03 41.78 -0.51
C TYR A 1182 -17.01 42.89 -0.93
N SER A 1183 -17.72 43.54 -0.01
CA SER A 1183 -18.70 44.59 -0.35
C SER A 1183 -18.05 45.81 -1.01
N ASN A 1184 -16.84 46.18 -0.56
CA ASN A 1184 -16.04 47.25 -1.14
C ASN A 1184 -15.29 46.84 -2.43
N HIS A 1185 -15.24 45.54 -2.75
CA HIS A 1185 -14.44 44.99 -3.86
C HIS A 1185 -15.28 44.47 -5.04
N LEU A 1186 -16.57 44.18 -4.83
CA LEU A 1186 -17.49 43.66 -5.84
C LEU A 1186 -18.68 44.58 -6.05
N ARG A 1187 -18.92 45.00 -7.30
CA ARG A 1187 -20.05 45.85 -7.69
C ARG A 1187 -20.80 45.26 -8.88
N TYR A 1188 -22.13 45.32 -8.85
CA TYR A 1188 -22.96 44.92 -9.98
C TYR A 1188 -22.80 45.91 -11.15
N ASP A 1189 -22.51 45.39 -12.34
CA ASP A 1189 -22.40 46.18 -13.56
C ASP A 1189 -23.60 45.91 -14.47
N VAL A 1190 -24.46 46.92 -14.62
CA VAL A 1190 -25.74 46.81 -15.37
C VAL A 1190 -25.52 46.50 -16.85
N LYS A 1191 -24.41 46.98 -17.45
CA LYS A 1191 -24.11 46.70 -18.86
C LYS A 1191 -23.57 45.29 -19.06
N LYS A 1192 -22.85 44.74 -18.09
CA LYS A 1192 -22.40 43.34 -18.09
C LYS A 1192 -23.52 42.37 -17.71
N GLY A 1193 -24.42 42.76 -16.81
CA GLY A 1193 -25.45 41.90 -16.21
C GLY A 1193 -24.94 41.00 -15.06
N PHE A 1194 -23.77 41.31 -14.51
CA PHE A 1194 -23.09 40.50 -13.47
C PHE A 1194 -22.26 41.40 -12.54
N PHE A 1195 -21.85 40.86 -11.38
CA PHE A 1195 -20.85 41.48 -10.52
C PHE A 1195 -19.45 41.49 -11.16
N CYS A 1196 -18.73 42.57 -10.91
CA CYS A 1196 -17.39 42.84 -11.42
C CYS A 1196 -16.49 43.37 -10.30
N GLN A 1197 -15.17 43.22 -10.47
CA GLN A 1197 -14.18 43.78 -9.55
C GLN A 1197 -14.19 45.31 -9.61
N VAL A 1198 -14.17 45.98 -8.46
CA VAL A 1198 -13.92 47.43 -8.38
C VAL A 1198 -12.42 47.68 -8.56
N ILE A 1199 -12.05 48.58 -9.49
CA ILE A 1199 -10.69 49.13 -9.58
C ILE A 1199 -10.66 50.52 -8.93
N SER A 1200 -11.70 51.32 -9.19
CA SER A 1200 -11.90 52.64 -8.58
C SER A 1200 -13.38 53.00 -8.59
N GLU A 1201 -13.75 54.10 -7.94
CA GLU A 1201 -15.13 54.59 -7.86
C GLU A 1201 -15.86 54.57 -9.21
N LYS A 1202 -15.17 54.92 -10.31
CA LYS A 1202 -15.74 55.03 -11.65
C LYS A 1202 -15.35 53.89 -12.60
N ARG A 1203 -14.56 52.89 -12.17
CA ARG A 1203 -14.04 51.82 -13.04
C ARG A 1203 -14.22 50.41 -12.46
N ASN A 1204 -14.93 49.57 -13.22
CA ASN A 1204 -15.07 48.13 -12.97
C ASN A 1204 -14.13 47.31 -13.88
N LYS A 1205 -13.73 46.12 -13.42
CA LYS A 1205 -13.09 45.06 -14.22
C LYS A 1205 -13.99 43.83 -14.22
N CYS A 1206 -14.74 43.68 -15.30
CA CYS A 1206 -15.65 42.57 -15.52
C CYS A 1206 -14.94 41.38 -16.18
N LEU A 1207 -15.51 40.17 -16.00
CA LEU A 1207 -15.08 38.99 -16.74
C LEU A 1207 -15.26 39.17 -18.26
N GLY A 1208 -14.33 38.61 -19.04
CA GLY A 1208 -14.29 38.75 -20.50
C GLY A 1208 -15.54 38.23 -21.24
N LYS A 1209 -15.63 38.52 -22.54
CA LYS A 1209 -16.80 38.22 -23.40
C LYS A 1209 -17.20 36.73 -23.42
N SER A 1210 -16.28 35.80 -23.11
CA SER A 1210 -16.54 34.36 -23.03
C SER A 1210 -17.31 33.90 -21.78
N LYS A 1211 -17.36 34.72 -20.73
CA LYS A 1211 -18.04 34.44 -19.45
C LYS A 1211 -19.28 35.33 -19.35
N GLY A 1212 -20.45 34.76 -19.06
CA GLY A 1212 -21.73 35.50 -19.12
C GLY A 1212 -22.13 35.86 -20.56
N ARG A 1213 -22.00 34.92 -21.51
CA ARG A 1213 -22.46 35.08 -22.89
C ARG A 1213 -23.97 35.26 -22.93
N GLN A 1214 -24.46 36.21 -23.72
CA GLN A 1214 -25.85 36.25 -24.14
C GLN A 1214 -26.06 35.24 -25.27
N TYR A 1215 -27.15 34.48 -25.19
CA TYR A 1215 -27.60 33.52 -26.18
C TYR A 1215 -29.14 33.37 -26.05
N PRO A 1216 -29.85 32.83 -27.05
CA PRO A 1216 -31.29 32.58 -26.96
C PRO A 1216 -31.67 31.79 -25.71
N LEU A 1217 -32.91 31.92 -25.25
CA LEU A 1217 -33.42 31.06 -24.19
C LEU A 1217 -33.51 29.61 -24.68
N MET A 1218 -33.36 28.66 -23.75
CA MET A 1218 -33.61 27.25 -24.01
C MET A 1218 -35.09 27.05 -24.36
N ASP A 1219 -35.37 26.28 -25.40
CA ASP A 1219 -36.75 26.01 -25.82
C ASP A 1219 -37.51 25.19 -24.77
N GLU A 1220 -38.83 25.40 -24.68
CA GLU A 1220 -39.67 24.82 -23.65
C GLU A 1220 -39.69 23.28 -23.71
N ARG A 1221 -39.57 22.71 -24.91
CA ARG A 1221 -39.56 21.26 -25.15
C ARG A 1221 -38.28 20.62 -24.58
N SER A 1222 -37.12 21.24 -24.81
CA SER A 1222 -35.85 20.90 -24.15
C SER A 1222 -35.94 21.08 -22.64
N SER A 1223 -36.54 22.18 -22.16
CA SER A 1223 -36.68 22.45 -20.73
C SER A 1223 -37.47 21.35 -20.02
N LYS A 1224 -38.70 21.06 -20.48
CA LYS A 1224 -39.58 20.02 -19.92
C LYS A 1224 -38.96 18.62 -20.03
N LEU A 1225 -38.21 18.33 -21.09
CA LEU A 1225 -37.46 17.08 -21.22
C LEU A 1225 -36.36 16.96 -20.15
N LEU A 1226 -35.56 18.01 -19.94
CA LEU A 1226 -34.46 17.98 -18.97
C LEU A 1226 -34.95 18.00 -17.52
N GLN A 1227 -36.04 18.70 -17.21
CA GLN A 1227 -36.70 18.61 -15.90
C GLN A 1227 -37.09 17.16 -15.58
N ARG A 1228 -37.74 16.46 -16.51
CA ARG A 1228 -38.08 15.02 -16.38
C ARG A 1228 -36.83 14.14 -16.27
N TYR A 1229 -35.80 14.38 -17.08
CA TYR A 1229 -34.53 13.62 -17.05
C TYR A 1229 -33.79 13.75 -15.71
N TYR A 1230 -33.75 14.94 -15.14
CA TYR A 1230 -33.05 15.20 -13.88
C TYR A 1230 -33.91 15.02 -12.62
N LEU A 1231 -35.22 14.79 -12.72
CA LEU A 1231 -36.13 14.67 -11.56
C LEU A 1231 -35.63 13.67 -10.49
N SER A 1232 -35.19 12.49 -10.91
CA SER A 1232 -34.62 11.46 -10.02
C SER A 1232 -33.27 11.90 -9.42
N HIS A 1233 -32.40 12.50 -10.22
CA HIS A 1233 -31.08 13.00 -9.81
C HIS A 1233 -31.18 14.21 -8.85
N ASN A 1234 -32.13 15.12 -9.07
CA ASN A 1234 -32.45 16.25 -8.20
C ASN A 1234 -33.08 15.76 -6.89
N THR A 1235 -33.96 14.74 -6.94
CA THR A 1235 -34.51 14.09 -5.74
C THR A 1235 -33.41 13.43 -4.90
N ALA A 1236 -32.46 12.74 -5.53
CA ALA A 1236 -31.27 12.20 -4.87
C ALA A 1236 -30.39 13.32 -4.28
N LEU A 1237 -30.20 14.42 -5.00
CA LEU A 1237 -29.42 15.58 -4.52
C LEU A 1237 -30.06 16.22 -3.29
N VAL A 1238 -31.39 16.38 -3.23
CA VAL A 1238 -32.06 16.89 -2.01
C VAL A 1238 -31.89 15.94 -0.83
N LYS A 1239 -31.94 14.61 -1.04
CA LYS A 1239 -31.64 13.62 0.01
C LYS A 1239 -30.19 13.74 0.50
N LEU A 1240 -29.23 13.88 -0.42
CA LEU A 1240 -27.80 14.04 -0.11
C LEU A 1240 -27.53 15.36 0.64
N LEU A 1241 -28.04 16.50 0.16
CA LEU A 1241 -27.87 17.80 0.81
C LEU A 1241 -28.48 17.81 2.21
N LYS A 1242 -29.66 17.19 2.42
CA LYS A 1242 -30.24 17.00 3.75
C LYS A 1242 -29.34 16.15 4.66
N LYS A 1243 -28.76 15.06 4.15
CA LYS A 1243 -27.80 14.19 4.88
C LYS A 1243 -26.51 14.93 5.25
N LEU A 1244 -26.04 15.85 4.39
CA LEU A 1244 -24.88 16.71 4.63
C LEU A 1244 -25.19 17.91 5.55
N GLY A 1245 -26.44 18.06 6.02
CA GLY A 1245 -26.86 19.18 6.88
C GLY A 1245 -27.02 20.52 6.16
N ALA A 1246 -26.90 20.56 4.82
CA ALA A 1246 -26.96 21.80 4.05
C ALA A 1246 -28.35 22.44 4.11
N ARG A 1247 -28.42 23.65 4.68
CA ARG A 1247 -29.62 24.49 4.78
C ARG A 1247 -29.24 25.96 4.54
N PRO A 1248 -30.00 26.73 3.76
CA PRO A 1248 -31.15 26.31 2.96
C PRO A 1248 -30.77 25.40 1.78
N ILE A 1249 -31.73 24.62 1.29
CA ILE A 1249 -31.61 23.95 -0.02
C ILE A 1249 -31.63 25.04 -1.12
N PRO A 1250 -30.75 24.98 -2.14
CA PRO A 1250 -30.70 25.95 -3.25
C PRO A 1250 -32.08 26.21 -3.86
N GLN A 1251 -32.38 27.47 -4.19
CA GLN A 1251 -33.75 27.82 -4.62
C GLN A 1251 -34.08 27.16 -5.97
N TRP A 1252 -33.16 27.19 -6.93
CA TRP A 1252 -33.33 26.53 -8.24
C TRP A 1252 -33.66 25.04 -8.12
N LEU A 1253 -33.21 24.36 -7.06
CA LEU A 1253 -33.45 22.94 -6.83
C LEU A 1253 -34.84 22.68 -6.22
N LYS A 1254 -35.42 23.67 -5.53
CA LYS A 1254 -36.85 23.65 -5.18
C LYS A 1254 -37.68 23.92 -6.42
N ASP A 1255 -37.31 24.93 -7.21
CA ASP A 1255 -38.02 25.34 -8.43
C ASP A 1255 -38.13 24.17 -9.41
N ASP A 1256 -37.01 23.55 -9.77
CA ASP A 1256 -36.90 22.38 -10.68
C ASP A 1256 -37.66 21.13 -10.19
N LEU A 1257 -38.00 21.05 -8.89
CA LEU A 1257 -38.81 19.97 -8.31
C LEU A 1257 -40.29 20.35 -8.17
N SER A 1258 -40.60 21.63 -7.94
CA SER A 1258 -41.97 22.13 -7.77
C SER A 1258 -42.78 22.12 -9.06
N THR A 1259 -42.12 22.28 -10.21
CA THR A 1259 -42.75 22.15 -11.54
C THR A 1259 -42.72 20.70 -12.07
N GLY A 1260 -42.53 19.72 -11.19
CA GLY A 1260 -42.48 18.28 -11.51
C GLY A 1260 -43.79 17.53 -11.28
N THR A 1261 -44.78 18.18 -10.68
CA THR A 1261 -46.18 17.73 -10.50
C THR A 1261 -47.09 18.48 -11.46
#